data_AF-A0A5S9YB59-F1
#
_entry.id   AF-A0A5S9YB59-F1
#
_cell.length_a   1.000
_cell.length_b   1.000
_cell.length_c   1.000
_cell.angle_alpha   90.00
_cell.angle_beta   90.00
_cell.angle_gamma   90.00
#
_symmetry.space_group_name_H-M   'P 1'
#
loop_
_entity.id
_entity.type
_entity.pdbx_description
1 polymer ?
#
loop_
_entity_poly.entity_id
_entity_poly.type
_entity_poly.pdbx_seq_one_letter_code
_entity_poly.pdbx_strand_id
1 'polypeptide(L)'
;MAASSSSTGLPPQHQVFINFRGEDLRLGFVSHLVEALENDNIKVFIDNYADKGEPLETLLTKIHDSKIALAIFSGKYTESTWCLRELAMIKDCVEKGKLVAIPIFYKVDPSTVRGVRGQFGDAFRDLEERDVIKKKEWKQALKWIPDLIGITVHDKSPESEILNEIVKEVKKVLKKVSLEGSQKVVSVDPSESIDTLSSVGGEKDKTFGIKQRLKELEEKLDLVKYKGTRVIGVVGMPGIGKTTLVKELYKIWQGKFSRYALINQIRGKSNNFRLECLPTLLLEKLLPELNSPQLDSIEEPYKTHKGLLRERKVLVVLDDVSGREQIYALLGKYDLHSKHEWIKDGSRIIIATNDISLLKGLVHDTYVVRQLNHRDGLQLFRYHAFHYDQTIPPKVDFMKLSDEFVHYARGHPLALKILGRELNEKNMKHWETKLKILAQSPTTYIGEVVQVSYDELSLAQKDAFLDIACFRSQDVDYVESLLVSSDPGSAEAIKALKNKFLIDTCDGRVEMHDLLYRFSRELDLKASTQGDIKQRRLWLYQDIINVQQKTMGAADVRGIFLDLSEVKVETSLDRELFKNMRNLRYLKLYNSHCPQECKTNNKINMPDGLELPLKEVRCLHWLKFPLEELPNDFDPINLVDLKLPYSEIERLWDGVKDTPVLKWVDLNHSSKLCSLSGLSKAQNLQRLNLEGCTSLESLRDANLMSLKTLTLSNCSNFKEFPLIPESLEALYLDGTSISQLPDNVGNLKRLVLLNMKDCKLLETIPTCVGELKALQKLVLSGCSKLKEFPEINKSSSKILLLDGTSIKTMPQLPSVQYLCLSRNDHLIYLPAGINQVSQLTRLDLKYCTKLTYVPELPPTLQYLDAHGCSSLKNVAKPLARIMSTVQNHCTFNFTNCGNLEQATKEEITSYAQRKCQLLSDARKHYNEGSEALFSTCFPGCEVPSWFGHEAVGSLLQRKLLPHWHDKRLSGIALCAVVSFPDSQDQLSCFSVTCTFKIKAEDKSWVPFTCPVGTWTREGNKKDKIESDHVFIAYISSPHSIRCLEEKNSDKCNFSEASLEFTVTSGTGGIGVFKVLKCGLSLVYENDKNNNSSLEAKYDVPVEVSFQEPEHGIMEEERYRNKRRSDDKRPKKKRKTKRDDIMIISTVTQSCVASVNARIEDKVTS
;
A
#
# COMPACT_ATOMS: atom_id res chain seq x y z
N MET A 1 -60.41 53.37 -20.21
CA MET A 1 -59.80 54.01 -19.03
C MET A 1 -58.67 53.14 -18.52
N ALA A 2 -57.61 53.80 -18.03
CA ALA A 2 -56.49 53.29 -17.24
C ALA A 2 -55.54 52.29 -17.91
N ALA A 3 -54.54 52.85 -18.59
CA ALA A 3 -53.27 52.20 -18.89
C ALA A 3 -52.46 52.00 -17.60
N SER A 4 -51.85 50.83 -17.44
CA SER A 4 -50.74 50.63 -16.50
C SER A 4 -49.53 50.12 -17.28
N SER A 5 -48.56 51.01 -17.45
CA SER A 5 -47.23 50.71 -17.98
C SER A 5 -46.39 50.08 -16.87
N SER A 6 -45.99 48.82 -17.03
CA SER A 6 -44.91 48.23 -16.25
C SER A 6 -43.67 48.16 -17.13
N SER A 7 -42.67 48.99 -16.80
CA SER A 7 -41.35 48.96 -17.42
C SER A 7 -40.60 47.72 -16.95
N THR A 8 -40.09 46.96 -17.91
CA THR A 8 -39.10 45.92 -17.72
C THR A 8 -37.80 46.54 -17.20
N GLY A 9 -37.35 46.12 -16.01
CA GLY A 9 -36.11 46.62 -15.41
C GLY A 9 -34.88 46.14 -16.19
N LEU A 10 -34.20 47.06 -16.88
CA LEU A 10 -32.86 46.85 -17.44
C LEU A 10 -31.85 46.52 -16.30
N PRO A 11 -30.83 45.67 -16.54
CA PRO A 11 -29.75 45.47 -15.57
C PRO A 11 -29.01 46.79 -15.30
N PRO A 12 -28.52 47.04 -14.06
CA PRO A 12 -27.86 48.30 -13.73
C PRO A 12 -26.66 48.53 -14.66
N GLN A 13 -26.65 49.71 -15.29
CA GLN A 13 -25.72 50.04 -16.36
C GLN A 13 -24.26 50.10 -15.89
N HIS A 14 -24.02 50.33 -14.58
CA HIS A 14 -22.70 50.43 -13.94
C HIS A 14 -22.69 49.70 -12.58
N GLN A 15 -21.54 49.14 -12.17
CA GLN A 15 -21.38 48.39 -10.92
C GLN A 15 -20.67 49.19 -9.82
N VAL A 16 -19.79 50.11 -10.21
CA VAL A 16 -18.96 50.94 -9.32
C VAL A 16 -19.09 52.41 -9.70
N PHE A 17 -19.35 53.28 -8.74
CA PHE A 17 -19.32 54.74 -8.88
C PHE A 17 -18.02 55.31 -8.28
N ILE A 18 -17.30 56.19 -8.98
CA ILE A 18 -16.08 56.82 -8.45
C ILE A 18 -16.31 58.31 -8.19
N ASN A 19 -16.18 58.69 -6.92
CA ASN A 19 -16.32 60.06 -6.43
C ASN A 19 -14.95 60.63 -6.06
N PHE A 20 -14.52 61.71 -6.74
CA PHE A 20 -13.19 62.29 -6.58
C PHE A 20 -13.14 63.72 -7.15
N ARG A 21 -12.06 64.45 -6.83
CA ARG A 21 -11.78 65.79 -7.40
C ARG A 21 -10.31 65.93 -7.80
N GLY A 22 -10.09 66.64 -8.91
CA GLY A 22 -8.77 67.09 -9.38
C GLY A 22 -8.44 66.59 -10.78
N GLU A 23 -7.94 67.48 -11.65
CA GLU A 23 -7.54 67.15 -13.02
C GLU A 23 -6.34 66.19 -13.04
N ASP A 24 -5.37 66.41 -12.14
CA ASP A 24 -4.20 65.54 -11.96
C ASP A 24 -4.59 64.11 -11.53
N LEU A 25 -5.58 63.99 -10.64
CA LEU A 25 -6.12 62.70 -10.20
C LEU A 25 -6.90 62.01 -11.31
N ARG A 26 -7.63 62.77 -12.13
CA ARG A 26 -8.41 62.26 -13.25
C ARG A 26 -7.52 61.60 -14.30
N LEU A 27 -6.46 62.30 -14.73
CA LEU A 27 -5.57 61.82 -15.79
C LEU A 27 -4.50 60.84 -15.29
N GLY A 28 -4.19 60.83 -13.99
CA GLY A 28 -3.25 59.90 -13.36
C GLY A 28 -3.93 58.73 -12.65
N PHE A 29 -4.06 58.81 -11.32
CA PHE A 29 -4.46 57.67 -10.49
C PHE A 29 -5.84 57.08 -10.85
N VAL A 30 -6.84 57.92 -11.15
CA VAL A 30 -8.20 57.46 -11.45
C VAL A 30 -8.30 56.81 -12.82
N SER A 31 -7.60 57.32 -13.84
CA SER A 31 -7.61 56.70 -15.18
C SER A 31 -7.04 55.28 -15.13
N HIS A 32 -5.92 55.07 -14.44
CA HIS A 32 -5.33 53.74 -14.24
C HIS A 32 -6.20 52.82 -13.38
N LEU A 33 -6.92 53.37 -12.38
CA LEU A 33 -7.87 52.59 -11.59
C LEU A 33 -9.04 52.09 -12.41
N VAL A 34 -9.55 52.94 -13.30
CA VAL A 34 -10.68 52.60 -14.19
C VAL A 34 -10.25 51.54 -15.18
N GLU A 35 -9.09 51.70 -15.82
CA GLU A 35 -8.51 50.69 -16.71
C GLU A 35 -8.32 49.35 -16.00
N ALA A 36 -7.82 49.36 -14.75
CA ALA A 36 -7.64 48.15 -13.96
C ALA A 36 -8.97 47.46 -13.60
N LEU A 37 -10.03 48.22 -13.32
CA LEU A 37 -11.37 47.69 -13.05
C LEU A 37 -12.05 47.14 -14.32
N GLU A 38 -11.90 47.83 -15.45
CA GLU A 38 -12.47 47.44 -16.74
C GLU A 38 -11.79 46.20 -17.32
N ASN A 39 -10.46 46.07 -17.18
CA ASN A 39 -9.71 44.86 -17.51
C ASN A 39 -10.22 43.60 -16.76
N ASP A 40 -10.93 43.81 -15.66
CA ASP A 40 -11.57 42.76 -14.86
C ASP A 40 -13.08 42.64 -15.08
N ASN A 41 -13.61 43.21 -16.17
CA ASN A 41 -15.02 43.24 -16.57
C ASN A 41 -15.95 43.92 -15.54
N ILE A 42 -15.43 44.86 -14.74
CA ILE A 42 -16.23 45.65 -13.80
C ILE A 42 -16.63 46.95 -14.48
N LYS A 43 -17.93 47.18 -14.66
CA LYS A 43 -18.43 48.43 -15.26
C LYS A 43 -18.33 49.58 -14.25
N VAL A 44 -17.58 50.61 -14.61
CA VAL A 44 -17.33 51.77 -13.76
C VAL A 44 -18.06 52.99 -14.31
N PHE A 45 -18.62 53.82 -13.44
CA PHE A 45 -19.09 55.15 -13.78
C PHE A 45 -18.22 56.22 -13.10
N ILE A 46 -17.83 57.21 -13.87
CA ILE A 46 -17.07 58.39 -13.44
C ILE A 46 -17.88 59.61 -13.87
N ASP A 47 -17.97 60.61 -13.01
CA ASP A 47 -18.51 61.91 -13.40
C ASP A 47 -17.52 62.64 -14.33
N ASN A 48 -17.60 62.33 -15.63
CA ASN A 48 -17.14 63.21 -16.70
C ASN A 48 -18.13 64.36 -16.73
N TYR A 49 -17.67 65.61 -16.59
CA TYR A 49 -18.51 66.81 -16.67
C TYR A 49 -19.63 66.59 -17.67
N ALA A 50 -20.83 66.34 -17.13
CA ALA A 50 -21.96 65.81 -17.90
C ALA A 50 -22.12 66.59 -19.21
N ASP A 51 -22.46 65.90 -20.29
CA ASP A 51 -22.92 66.53 -21.52
C ASP A 51 -23.88 67.68 -21.14
N LYS A 52 -23.52 68.91 -21.53
CA LYS A 52 -24.25 70.13 -21.11
C LYS A 52 -25.73 69.97 -21.47
N GLY A 53 -26.60 69.74 -20.48
CA GLY A 53 -28.05 69.67 -20.67
C GLY A 53 -28.82 68.61 -19.86
N GLU A 54 -28.16 67.66 -19.18
CA GLU A 54 -28.89 66.66 -18.37
C GLU A 54 -29.32 67.16 -16.98
N PRO A 55 -30.53 66.77 -16.48
CA PRO A 55 -30.99 67.11 -15.13
C PRO A 55 -30.11 66.50 -14.02
N LEU A 56 -30.01 67.20 -12.88
CA LEU A 56 -29.27 66.75 -11.69
C LEU A 56 -29.78 65.39 -11.14
N GLU A 57 -31.04 65.07 -11.42
CA GLU A 57 -31.70 63.81 -11.05
C GLU A 57 -31.08 62.58 -11.73
N THR A 58 -30.42 62.75 -12.87
CA THR A 58 -29.75 61.66 -13.60
C THR A 58 -28.48 61.16 -12.89
N LEU A 59 -27.83 62.00 -12.08
CA LEU A 59 -26.67 61.59 -11.27
C LEU A 59 -27.11 60.81 -10.02
N LEU A 60 -28.24 61.20 -9.43
CA LEU A 60 -28.86 60.50 -8.30
C LEU A 60 -29.19 59.05 -8.66
N THR A 61 -29.77 58.82 -9.84
CA THR A 61 -30.01 57.45 -10.35
C THR A 61 -28.72 56.67 -10.54
N LYS A 62 -27.66 57.27 -11.09
CA LYS A 62 -26.38 56.56 -11.31
C LYS A 62 -25.69 56.13 -10.00
N ILE A 63 -25.77 56.94 -8.95
CA ILE A 63 -25.26 56.55 -7.62
C ILE A 63 -26.16 55.48 -7.00
N HIS A 64 -27.48 55.60 -7.13
CA HIS A 64 -28.43 54.59 -6.63
C HIS A 64 -28.32 53.23 -7.33
N ASP A 65 -28.03 53.22 -8.63
CA ASP A 65 -27.92 52.02 -9.46
C ASP A 65 -26.56 51.30 -9.28
N SER A 66 -25.59 51.97 -8.65
CA SER A 66 -24.27 51.41 -8.37
C SER A 66 -24.30 50.53 -7.12
N LYS A 67 -23.55 49.42 -7.14
CA LYS A 67 -23.43 48.52 -5.97
C LYS A 67 -22.36 49.00 -4.99
N ILE A 68 -21.34 49.69 -5.51
CA ILE A 68 -20.18 50.17 -4.75
C ILE A 68 -19.91 51.63 -5.12
N ALA A 69 -19.55 52.46 -4.14
CA ALA A 69 -18.95 53.78 -4.39
C ALA A 69 -17.51 53.84 -3.85
N LEU A 70 -16.57 54.29 -4.68
CA LEU A 70 -15.20 54.61 -4.28
C LEU A 70 -15.10 56.10 -4.01
N ALA A 71 -14.94 56.49 -2.74
CA ALA A 71 -14.79 57.90 -2.34
C ALA A 71 -13.30 58.23 -2.18
N ILE A 72 -12.71 58.88 -3.17
CA ILE A 72 -11.27 59.19 -3.23
C ILE A 72 -11.03 60.60 -2.66
N PHE A 73 -10.58 60.65 -1.41
CA PHE A 73 -10.23 61.88 -0.72
C PHE A 73 -8.82 62.35 -1.09
N SER A 74 -8.72 63.55 -1.64
CA SER A 74 -7.47 64.24 -1.98
C SER A 74 -7.40 65.61 -1.32
N GLY A 75 -6.24 66.26 -1.34
CA GLY A 75 -6.06 67.59 -0.71
C GLY A 75 -7.03 68.66 -1.24
N LYS A 76 -7.47 68.53 -2.49
CA LYS A 76 -8.38 69.46 -3.19
C LYS A 76 -9.85 69.02 -3.19
N TYR A 77 -10.18 67.95 -2.46
CA TYR A 77 -11.51 67.34 -2.53
C TYR A 77 -12.65 68.28 -2.10
N THR A 78 -12.42 69.07 -1.05
CA THR A 78 -13.38 70.01 -0.46
C THR A 78 -13.55 71.31 -1.24
N GLU A 79 -12.73 71.56 -2.27
CA GLU A 79 -12.89 72.70 -3.19
C GLU A 79 -14.13 72.55 -4.09
N SER A 80 -14.68 71.35 -4.21
CA SER A 80 -15.86 71.08 -5.04
C SER A 80 -17.11 70.84 -4.21
N THR A 81 -18.06 71.79 -4.30
CA THR A 81 -19.42 71.59 -3.76
C THR A 81 -20.13 70.40 -4.40
N TRP A 82 -19.74 70.00 -5.61
CA TRP A 82 -20.29 68.84 -6.31
C TRP A 82 -19.85 67.52 -5.67
N CYS A 83 -18.54 67.32 -5.45
CA CYS A 83 -18.01 66.14 -4.79
C CYS A 83 -18.59 65.97 -3.37
N LEU A 84 -18.82 67.08 -2.66
CA LEU A 84 -19.44 67.08 -1.32
C LEU A 84 -20.93 66.69 -1.35
N ARG A 85 -21.67 67.09 -2.38
CA ARG A 85 -23.07 66.65 -2.59
C ARG A 85 -23.13 65.16 -2.89
N GLU A 86 -22.29 64.68 -3.80
CA GLU A 86 -22.17 63.24 -4.11
C GLU A 86 -21.81 62.43 -2.86
N LEU A 87 -20.88 62.92 -2.04
CA LEU A 87 -20.48 62.23 -0.80
C LEU A 87 -21.63 62.14 0.21
N ALA A 88 -22.42 63.19 0.37
CA ALA A 88 -23.61 63.15 1.21
C ALA A 88 -24.65 62.16 0.69
N MET A 89 -24.81 62.08 -0.63
CA MET A 89 -25.70 61.09 -1.27
C MET A 89 -25.18 59.66 -1.10
N ILE A 90 -23.87 59.43 -1.22
CA ILE A 90 -23.24 58.15 -0.95
C ILE A 90 -23.48 57.74 0.51
N LYS A 91 -23.26 58.65 1.48
CA LYS A 91 -23.56 58.41 2.89
C LYS A 91 -25.00 57.93 3.09
N ASP A 92 -25.97 58.64 2.53
CA ASP A 92 -27.39 58.26 2.65
C ASP A 92 -27.70 56.88 2.03
N CYS A 93 -27.05 56.54 0.92
CA CYS A 93 -27.22 55.22 0.28
C CYS A 93 -26.61 54.09 1.11
N VAL A 94 -25.46 54.34 1.75
CA VAL A 94 -24.80 53.37 2.62
C VAL A 94 -25.59 53.17 3.92
N GLU A 95 -26.10 54.24 4.55
CA GLU A 95 -26.94 54.15 5.74
C GLU A 95 -28.25 53.37 5.47
N LYS A 96 -28.78 53.47 4.25
CA LYS A 96 -29.97 52.72 3.80
C LYS A 96 -29.65 51.28 3.32
N GLY A 97 -28.39 50.85 3.39
CA GLY A 97 -27.94 49.52 2.96
C GLY A 97 -28.03 49.26 1.45
N LYS A 98 -28.18 50.31 0.62
CA LYS A 98 -28.34 50.19 -0.83
C LYS A 98 -27.02 50.11 -1.59
N LEU A 99 -25.95 50.65 -1.00
CA LEU A 99 -24.64 50.80 -1.63
C LEU A 99 -23.54 50.56 -0.59
N VAL A 100 -22.39 50.02 -1.01
CA VAL A 100 -21.21 49.89 -0.15
C VAL A 100 -20.18 50.96 -0.52
N ALA A 101 -19.77 51.81 0.42
CA ALA A 101 -18.72 52.79 0.19
C ALA A 101 -17.34 52.29 0.64
N ILE A 102 -16.31 52.52 -0.17
CA ILE A 102 -14.91 52.25 0.16
C ILE A 102 -14.16 53.59 0.10
N PRO A 103 -13.72 54.15 1.24
CA PRO A 103 -12.93 55.37 1.24
C PRO A 103 -11.49 55.09 0.83
N ILE A 104 -10.95 55.94 -0.06
CA ILE A 104 -9.56 55.90 -0.52
C ILE A 104 -8.92 57.24 -0.16
N PHE A 105 -7.86 57.20 0.65
CA PHE A 105 -7.16 58.39 1.13
C PHE A 105 -5.93 58.63 0.26
N TYR A 106 -6.07 59.43 -0.80
CA TYR A 106 -5.02 59.68 -1.77
C TYR A 106 -4.11 60.83 -1.31
N LYS A 107 -2.92 60.49 -0.79
CA LYS A 107 -1.91 61.44 -0.30
C LYS A 107 -2.45 62.43 0.75
N VAL A 108 -3.44 61.98 1.52
CA VAL A 108 -4.05 62.73 2.63
C VAL A 108 -4.23 61.77 3.81
N ASP A 109 -4.01 62.25 5.02
CA ASP A 109 -4.23 61.46 6.23
C ASP A 109 -5.74 61.37 6.58
N PRO A 110 -6.28 60.17 6.90
CA PRO A 110 -7.69 60.00 7.28
C PRO A 110 -8.16 60.92 8.42
N SER A 111 -7.30 61.23 9.38
CA SER A 111 -7.61 62.13 10.51
C SER A 111 -7.79 63.58 10.07
N THR A 112 -7.13 63.99 8.97
CA THR A 112 -7.29 65.31 8.35
C THR A 112 -8.67 65.44 7.71
N VAL A 113 -9.13 64.39 7.01
CA VAL A 113 -10.46 64.33 6.39
C VAL A 113 -11.56 64.31 7.46
N ARG A 114 -11.46 63.40 8.45
CA ARG A 114 -12.42 63.28 9.56
C ARG A 114 -12.52 64.55 10.38
N GLY A 115 -11.37 65.15 10.68
CA GLY A 115 -11.28 66.37 11.47
C GLY A 115 -11.69 67.62 10.70
N VAL A 116 -11.76 67.56 9.36
CA VAL A 116 -11.84 68.71 8.46
C VAL A 116 -10.78 69.75 8.87
N ARG A 117 -9.52 69.29 8.96
CA ARG A 117 -8.37 70.06 9.48
C ARG A 117 -7.39 70.41 8.37
N GLY A 118 -6.49 71.36 8.63
CA GLY A 118 -5.46 71.81 7.68
C GLY A 118 -6.03 72.35 6.37
N GLN A 119 -5.23 72.34 5.30
CA GLN A 119 -5.62 72.86 3.98
C GLN A 119 -6.93 72.24 3.44
N PHE A 120 -7.15 70.95 3.68
CA PHE A 120 -8.40 70.26 3.34
C PHE A 120 -9.62 70.89 4.05
N GLY A 121 -9.47 71.27 5.32
CA GLY A 121 -10.51 71.92 6.10
C GLY A 121 -10.66 73.42 5.83
N ASP A 122 -9.59 74.09 5.43
CA ASP A 122 -9.58 75.51 5.08
C ASP A 122 -10.43 75.73 3.83
N ALA A 123 -10.19 74.93 2.77
CA ALA A 123 -11.00 74.93 1.55
C ALA A 123 -12.49 74.64 1.79
N PHE A 124 -12.83 73.82 2.79
CA PHE A 124 -14.23 73.57 3.18
C PHE A 124 -14.88 74.76 3.91
N ARG A 125 -14.10 75.55 4.67
CA ARG A 125 -14.61 76.74 5.37
C ARG A 125 -14.89 77.88 4.40
N ASP A 126 -14.03 78.04 3.40
CA ASP A 126 -14.07 79.11 2.38
C ASP A 126 -15.22 78.97 1.36
N LEU A 127 -16.01 77.89 1.41
CA LEU A 127 -17.22 77.73 0.61
C LEU A 127 -18.29 78.78 1.00
N GLU A 128 -18.58 79.72 0.09
CA GLU A 128 -19.58 80.81 0.24
C GLU A 128 -21.01 80.28 0.52
N GLU A 129 -21.65 80.90 1.52
CA GLU A 129 -22.89 80.45 2.16
C GLU A 129 -24.16 80.89 1.43
N ARG A 130 -25.06 79.93 1.14
CA ARG A 130 -26.52 80.20 1.10
C ARG A 130 -27.38 79.15 1.79
N ASP A 131 -26.80 78.09 2.37
CA ASP A 131 -27.59 76.97 2.92
C ASP A 131 -26.86 76.26 4.07
N VAL A 132 -27.09 76.73 5.30
CA VAL A 132 -26.47 76.22 6.55
C VAL A 132 -26.78 74.72 6.76
N ILE A 133 -27.92 74.26 6.26
CA ILE A 133 -28.37 72.87 6.38
C ILE A 133 -27.46 71.94 5.55
N LYS A 134 -27.18 72.29 4.29
CA LYS A 134 -26.29 71.50 3.42
C LYS A 134 -24.85 71.43 3.92
N LYS A 135 -24.32 72.53 4.47
CA LYS A 135 -22.95 72.54 5.04
C LYS A 135 -22.86 71.61 6.27
N LYS A 136 -23.95 71.46 7.02
CA LYS A 136 -24.05 70.49 8.13
C LYS A 136 -24.10 69.05 7.62
N GLU A 137 -24.86 68.77 6.55
CA GLU A 137 -24.94 67.45 5.91
C GLU A 137 -23.60 67.02 5.33
N TRP A 138 -22.91 67.88 4.59
CA TRP A 138 -21.58 67.59 4.04
C TRP A 138 -20.56 67.33 5.14
N LYS A 139 -20.60 68.13 6.22
CA LYS A 139 -19.74 67.92 7.39
C LYS A 139 -20.02 66.60 8.09
N GLN A 140 -21.26 66.11 8.09
CA GLN A 140 -21.60 64.79 8.60
C GLN A 140 -21.05 63.69 7.69
N ALA A 141 -21.16 63.82 6.36
CA ALA A 141 -20.62 62.87 5.40
C ALA A 141 -19.08 62.77 5.45
N LEU A 142 -18.39 63.90 5.55
CA LEU A 142 -16.93 63.98 5.73
C LEU A 142 -16.44 63.42 7.07
N LYS A 143 -17.31 63.30 8.07
CA LYS A 143 -16.98 62.59 9.32
C LYS A 143 -17.25 61.10 9.21
N TRP A 144 -18.37 60.73 8.61
CA TRP A 144 -18.89 59.37 8.65
C TRP A 144 -18.23 58.43 7.63
N ILE A 145 -18.11 58.85 6.36
CA ILE A 145 -17.54 57.99 5.31
C ILE A 145 -16.06 57.64 5.60
N PRO A 146 -15.22 58.57 6.06
CA PRO A 146 -13.83 58.25 6.46
C PRO A 146 -13.69 57.34 7.68
N ASP A 147 -14.75 57.09 8.45
CA ASP A 147 -14.73 56.13 9.58
C ASP A 147 -14.86 54.68 9.13
N LEU A 148 -15.24 54.46 7.86
CA LEU A 148 -15.22 53.13 7.26
C LEU A 148 -13.77 52.68 7.02
N ILE A 149 -13.54 51.36 7.04
CA ILE A 149 -12.23 50.79 6.73
C ILE A 149 -11.89 51.12 5.26
N GLY A 150 -10.86 51.95 5.07
CA GLY A 150 -10.43 52.46 3.77
C GLY A 150 -9.00 52.09 3.41
N ILE A 151 -8.59 52.46 2.21
CA ILE A 151 -7.24 52.24 1.66
C ILE A 151 -6.49 53.56 1.65
N THR A 152 -5.26 53.60 2.16
CA THR A 152 -4.45 54.83 2.22
C THR A 152 -3.31 54.76 1.20
N VAL A 153 -3.18 55.80 0.37
CA VAL A 153 -2.12 55.95 -0.64
C VAL A 153 -1.10 56.96 -0.12
N HIS A 154 0.07 56.48 0.28
CA HIS A 154 1.16 57.33 0.75
C HIS A 154 2.05 57.78 -0.41
N ASP A 155 2.78 58.90 -0.24
CA ASP A 155 3.67 59.48 -1.26
C ASP A 155 4.78 58.54 -1.74
N LYS A 156 5.14 57.52 -0.96
CA LYS A 156 6.21 56.55 -1.26
C LYS A 156 5.70 55.18 -1.71
N SER A 157 4.38 55.00 -1.81
CA SER A 157 3.81 53.69 -2.18
C SER A 157 3.77 53.50 -3.70
N PRO A 158 4.08 52.31 -4.24
CA PRO A 158 3.87 52.02 -5.66
C PRO A 158 2.38 52.04 -5.98
N GLU A 159 1.93 52.99 -6.80
CA GLU A 159 0.50 53.15 -7.13
C GLU A 159 -0.08 51.88 -7.78
N SER A 160 0.71 51.14 -8.57
CA SER A 160 0.29 49.89 -9.22
C SER A 160 -0.06 48.75 -8.26
N GLU A 161 0.61 48.65 -7.10
CA GLU A 161 0.27 47.65 -6.07
C GLU A 161 -1.06 47.98 -5.39
N ILE A 162 -1.28 49.28 -5.13
CA ILE A 162 -2.50 49.80 -4.52
C ILE A 162 -3.69 49.63 -5.46
N LEU A 163 -3.53 49.85 -6.77
CA LEU A 163 -4.59 49.62 -7.75
C LEU A 163 -5.07 48.16 -7.72
N ASN A 164 -4.14 47.20 -7.66
CA ASN A 164 -4.48 45.78 -7.54
C ASN A 164 -5.22 45.48 -6.22
N GLU A 165 -4.83 46.14 -5.12
CA GLU A 165 -5.50 46.02 -3.83
C GLU A 165 -6.95 46.54 -3.89
N ILE A 166 -7.17 47.71 -4.50
CA ILE A 166 -8.50 48.29 -4.69
C ILE A 166 -9.38 47.36 -5.54
N VAL A 167 -8.89 46.87 -6.69
CA VAL A 167 -9.63 45.96 -7.56
C VAL A 167 -10.00 44.66 -6.84
N LYS A 168 -9.08 44.12 -6.04
CA LYS A 168 -9.32 42.92 -5.23
C LYS A 168 -10.43 43.14 -4.20
N GLU A 169 -10.44 44.28 -3.52
CA GLU A 169 -11.47 44.58 -2.53
C GLU A 169 -12.84 44.83 -3.19
N VAL A 170 -12.88 45.54 -4.33
CA VAL A 170 -14.10 45.71 -5.13
C VAL A 170 -14.71 44.36 -5.53
N LYS A 171 -13.90 43.42 -6.06
CA LYS A 171 -14.36 42.08 -6.43
C LYS A 171 -14.93 41.29 -5.24
N LYS A 172 -14.31 41.44 -4.07
CA LYS A 172 -14.75 40.77 -2.84
C LYS A 172 -16.10 41.32 -2.39
N VAL A 173 -16.31 42.62 -2.47
CA VAL A 173 -17.61 43.25 -2.15
C VAL A 173 -18.68 42.86 -3.17
N LEU A 174 -18.39 42.89 -4.49
CA LEU A 174 -19.35 42.47 -5.53
C LEU A 174 -19.83 41.02 -5.36
N LYS A 175 -18.95 40.12 -4.92
CA LYS A 175 -19.30 38.72 -4.62
C LYS A 175 -20.26 38.61 -3.44
N LYS A 176 -20.05 39.39 -2.38
CA LYS A 176 -20.95 39.42 -1.21
C LYS A 176 -22.33 39.94 -1.60
N VAL A 177 -22.39 41.08 -2.29
CA VAL A 177 -23.65 41.71 -2.72
C VAL A 177 -24.45 40.81 -3.68
N SER A 178 -23.79 39.94 -4.45
CA SER A 178 -24.48 39.01 -5.36
C SER A 178 -25.05 37.75 -4.68
N LEU A 179 -24.60 37.40 -3.48
CA LEU A 179 -25.07 36.24 -2.72
C LEU A 179 -26.33 36.53 -1.89
N GLU A 180 -26.55 37.80 -1.52
CA GLU A 180 -27.68 38.22 -0.67
C GLU A 180 -28.97 38.53 -1.47
N GLY A 181 -28.88 38.72 -2.79
CA GLY A 181 -29.99 39.11 -3.66
C GLY A 181 -30.81 37.99 -4.31
N SER A 182 -30.60 36.71 -3.97
CA SER A 182 -31.33 35.58 -4.57
C SER A 182 -32.32 34.94 -3.59
N GLN A 183 -33.49 35.56 -3.42
CA GLN A 183 -34.70 34.89 -2.93
C GLN A 183 -35.82 34.97 -3.98
N LYS A 184 -36.28 33.78 -4.39
CA LYS A 184 -37.60 33.42 -4.98
C LYS A 184 -38.23 34.36 -6.01
N VAL A 185 -38.18 33.98 -7.29
CA VAL A 185 -39.38 33.88 -8.15
C VAL A 185 -39.16 32.75 -9.17
N VAL A 186 -40.13 31.85 -9.26
CA VAL A 186 -40.28 30.80 -10.28
C VAL A 186 -40.95 31.43 -11.51
N SER A 187 -40.38 31.22 -12.69
CA SER A 187 -41.10 31.39 -13.96
C SER A 187 -40.64 30.29 -14.93
N VAL A 188 -41.59 29.43 -15.25
CA VAL A 188 -41.54 28.42 -16.30
C VAL A 188 -41.90 29.11 -17.62
N ASP A 189 -41.18 28.81 -18.71
CA ASP A 189 -41.83 28.52 -20.00
C ASP A 189 -40.88 27.79 -20.97
N PRO A 190 -41.43 27.05 -21.96
CA PRO A 190 -40.84 25.83 -22.51
C PRO A 190 -40.57 25.92 -24.01
N SER A 191 -39.46 25.35 -24.47
CA SER A 191 -39.37 24.80 -25.84
C SER A 191 -38.16 23.89 -26.01
N GLU A 192 -38.41 22.76 -26.69
CA GLU A 192 -37.46 21.89 -27.40
C GLU A 192 -36.81 20.70 -26.66
N SER A 193 -37.65 19.66 -26.53
CA SER A 193 -37.47 18.28 -27.04
C SER A 193 -36.08 17.64 -27.14
N ILE A 194 -35.97 16.56 -26.35
CA ILE A 194 -35.36 15.24 -26.60
C ILE A 194 -33.85 15.22 -26.87
N ASP A 195 -33.07 15.01 -25.80
CA ASP A 195 -32.04 13.97 -25.79
C ASP A 195 -31.73 13.48 -24.37
N THR A 196 -31.62 12.17 -24.26
CA THR A 196 -31.65 11.38 -23.02
C THR A 196 -30.29 11.37 -22.29
N LEU A 197 -30.35 11.44 -20.96
CA LEU A 197 -29.26 11.12 -19.99
C LEU A 197 -28.01 12.01 -19.99
N SER A 198 -28.15 13.30 -19.64
CA SER A 198 -27.25 13.98 -18.68
C SER A 198 -27.69 15.41 -18.38
N SER A 199 -28.33 15.65 -17.24
CA SER A 199 -28.21 16.90 -16.45
C SER A 199 -29.26 16.92 -15.33
N VAL A 200 -28.84 16.59 -14.11
CA VAL A 200 -29.48 17.13 -12.91
C VAL A 200 -28.76 18.44 -12.61
N GLY A 201 -29.55 19.49 -12.29
CA GLY A 201 -29.13 20.87 -12.13
C GLY A 201 -27.89 21.10 -11.28
N GLY A 202 -27.24 22.25 -11.52
CA GLY A 202 -25.94 22.61 -10.99
C GLY A 202 -25.82 22.61 -9.46
N GLU A 203 -25.49 21.46 -8.90
CA GLU A 203 -24.81 21.35 -7.62
C GLU A 203 -23.30 21.37 -7.85
N LYS A 204 -22.56 22.18 -7.10
CA LYS A 204 -21.09 22.03 -7.01
C LYS A 204 -20.80 20.68 -6.36
N ASP A 205 -20.46 19.67 -7.16
CA ASP A 205 -19.99 18.36 -6.69
C ASP A 205 -18.85 18.57 -5.68
N LYS A 206 -19.15 18.36 -4.39
CA LYS A 206 -18.15 18.44 -3.33
C LYS A 206 -17.13 17.32 -3.51
N THR A 207 -15.85 17.67 -3.61
CA THR A 207 -14.76 16.71 -3.80
C THR A 207 -14.16 16.26 -2.46
N PHE A 208 -13.86 14.97 -2.35
CA PHE A 208 -13.26 14.34 -1.16
C PHE A 208 -11.94 13.65 -1.55
N GLY A 209 -10.96 13.62 -0.64
CA GLY A 209 -9.65 13.00 -0.87
C GLY A 209 -8.79 13.60 -2.00
N ILE A 210 -9.21 14.72 -2.60
CA ILE A 210 -8.52 15.30 -3.77
C ILE A 210 -7.26 16.08 -3.40
N LYS A 211 -7.21 16.69 -2.22
CA LYS A 211 -6.13 17.59 -1.79
C LYS A 211 -4.76 16.93 -1.85
N GLN A 212 -4.65 15.72 -1.31
CA GLN A 212 -3.40 14.97 -1.31
C GLN A 212 -2.96 14.57 -2.73
N ARG A 213 -3.88 14.04 -3.53
CA ARG A 213 -3.61 13.65 -4.93
C ARG A 213 -3.19 14.84 -5.80
N LEU A 214 -3.84 15.98 -5.57
CA LEU A 214 -3.54 17.22 -6.27
C LEU A 214 -2.13 17.70 -5.91
N LYS A 215 -1.77 17.71 -4.63
CA LYS A 215 -0.40 18.05 -4.18
C LYS A 215 0.65 17.15 -4.84
N GLU A 216 0.44 15.83 -4.85
CA GLU A 216 1.35 14.88 -5.50
C GLU A 216 1.50 15.12 -7.02
N LEU A 217 0.40 15.49 -7.70
CA LEU A 217 0.41 15.84 -9.11
C LEU A 217 1.09 17.19 -9.37
N GLU A 218 0.89 18.18 -8.48
CA GLU A 218 1.55 19.48 -8.54
C GLU A 218 3.06 19.38 -8.37
N GLU A 219 3.54 18.51 -7.47
CA GLU A 219 4.98 18.22 -7.30
C GLU A 219 5.61 17.65 -8.58
N LYS A 220 4.84 16.90 -9.38
CA LYS A 220 5.26 16.45 -10.73
C LYS A 220 5.20 17.55 -11.78
N LEU A 221 4.57 18.69 -11.53
CA LEU A 221 4.49 19.82 -12.47
C LEU A 221 5.33 21.03 -12.05
N ASP A 222 5.94 20.98 -10.87
CA ASP A 222 6.66 22.06 -10.19
C ASP A 222 7.49 22.94 -11.16
N LEU A 223 7.19 24.24 -11.14
CA LEU A 223 7.82 25.27 -11.97
C LEU A 223 9.20 25.70 -11.47
N VAL A 224 9.46 25.53 -10.16
CA VAL A 224 10.74 25.85 -9.52
C VAL A 224 11.72 24.72 -9.76
N LYS A 225 11.28 23.47 -9.61
CA LYS A 225 12.13 22.28 -9.76
C LYS A 225 12.49 21.98 -11.21
N TYR A 226 11.64 22.33 -12.18
CA TYR A 226 11.86 22.01 -13.60
C TYR A 226 11.67 23.25 -14.49
N LYS A 227 12.77 23.75 -15.06
CA LYS A 227 12.76 24.98 -15.88
C LYS A 227 12.19 24.79 -17.29
N GLY A 228 12.35 23.60 -17.87
CA GLY A 228 11.88 23.28 -19.23
C GLY A 228 10.41 22.89 -19.33
N THR A 229 9.92 22.66 -20.54
CA THR A 229 8.59 22.11 -20.78
C THR A 229 8.45 20.73 -20.14
N ARG A 230 7.28 20.45 -19.55
CA ARG A 230 7.01 19.15 -18.91
C ARG A 230 5.67 18.58 -19.32
N VAL A 231 5.67 17.29 -19.66
CA VAL A 231 4.49 16.53 -20.07
C VAL A 231 4.26 15.39 -19.09
N ILE A 232 3.11 15.38 -18.44
CA ILE A 232 2.76 14.42 -17.38
C ILE A 232 1.55 13.60 -17.79
N GLY A 233 1.69 12.28 -17.69
CA GLY A 233 0.58 11.35 -17.86
C GLY A 233 -0.22 11.20 -16.57
N VAL A 234 -1.55 11.24 -16.62
CA VAL A 234 -2.44 10.91 -15.49
C VAL A 234 -3.24 9.67 -15.85
N VAL A 235 -2.97 8.57 -15.15
CA VAL A 235 -3.48 7.24 -15.53
C VAL A 235 -4.14 6.52 -14.35
N GLY A 236 -4.91 5.48 -14.63
CA GLY A 236 -5.60 4.69 -13.61
C GLY A 236 -6.90 4.09 -14.12
N MET A 237 -7.52 3.24 -13.29
CA MET A 237 -8.76 2.53 -13.59
C MET A 237 -9.89 3.47 -14.07
N PRO A 238 -10.76 3.05 -15.02
CA PRO A 238 -11.95 3.80 -15.41
C PRO A 238 -12.80 4.17 -14.17
N GLY A 239 -13.26 5.42 -14.07
CA GLY A 239 -14.07 5.87 -12.91
C GLY A 239 -13.30 6.22 -11.62
N ILE A 240 -11.97 6.08 -11.59
CA ILE A 240 -11.14 6.36 -10.38
C ILE A 240 -11.01 7.87 -10.02
N GLY A 241 -11.53 8.77 -10.86
CA GLY A 241 -11.51 10.22 -10.63
C GLY A 241 -10.42 11.01 -11.33
N LYS A 242 -9.82 10.48 -12.41
CA LYS A 242 -8.81 11.18 -13.24
C LYS A 242 -9.32 12.53 -13.78
N THR A 243 -10.47 12.52 -14.44
CA THR A 243 -11.11 13.73 -15.01
C THR A 243 -11.37 14.77 -13.93
N THR A 244 -11.83 14.36 -12.75
CA THR A 244 -12.03 15.27 -11.61
C THR A 244 -10.70 15.89 -11.14
N LEU A 245 -9.65 15.07 -11.02
CA LEU A 245 -8.33 15.52 -10.59
C LEU A 245 -7.72 16.54 -11.56
N VAL A 246 -7.73 16.26 -12.87
CA VAL A 246 -7.15 17.19 -13.86
C VAL A 246 -7.97 18.46 -14.02
N LYS A 247 -9.29 18.41 -13.84
CA LYS A 247 -10.15 19.60 -13.82
C LYS A 247 -9.87 20.50 -12.62
N GLU A 248 -9.69 19.94 -11.42
CA GLU A 248 -9.32 20.72 -10.23
C GLU A 248 -7.93 21.33 -10.36
N LEU A 249 -6.96 20.57 -10.88
CA LEU A 249 -5.63 21.09 -11.18
C LEU A 249 -5.69 22.26 -12.18
N TYR A 250 -6.44 22.10 -13.28
CA TYR A 250 -6.62 23.14 -14.29
C TYR A 250 -7.18 24.43 -13.69
N LYS A 251 -8.20 24.34 -12.82
CA LYS A 251 -8.77 25.51 -12.12
C LYS A 251 -7.73 26.27 -11.29
N ILE A 252 -6.83 25.56 -10.62
CA ILE A 252 -5.78 26.15 -9.78
C ILE A 252 -4.63 26.72 -10.63
N TRP A 253 -4.30 26.06 -11.75
CA TRP A 253 -3.11 26.36 -12.55
C TRP A 253 -3.36 27.31 -13.72
N GLN A 254 -4.59 27.45 -14.21
CA GLN A 254 -4.90 28.35 -15.33
C GLN A 254 -4.44 29.79 -15.04
N GLY A 255 -4.55 30.27 -13.79
CA GLY A 255 -4.08 31.60 -13.40
C GLY A 255 -2.55 31.79 -13.39
N LYS A 256 -1.77 30.70 -13.53
CA LYS A 256 -0.30 30.74 -13.60
C LYS A 256 0.22 30.84 -15.04
N PHE A 257 -0.64 30.72 -16.04
CA PHE A 257 -0.27 30.74 -17.46
C PHE A 257 -1.14 31.74 -18.21
N SER A 258 -0.55 32.52 -19.12
CA SER A 258 -1.32 33.48 -19.93
C SER A 258 -2.14 32.81 -21.04
N ARG A 259 -1.81 31.55 -21.38
CA ARG A 259 -2.55 30.74 -22.35
C ARG A 259 -2.75 29.35 -21.79
N TYR A 260 -3.98 28.87 -21.85
CA TYR A 260 -4.33 27.57 -21.29
C TYR A 260 -5.50 26.95 -22.06
N ALA A 261 -5.54 25.63 -22.11
CA ALA A 261 -6.61 24.90 -22.78
C ALA A 261 -6.91 23.59 -22.07
N LEU A 262 -8.20 23.31 -21.88
CA LEU A 262 -8.73 22.02 -21.44
C LEU A 262 -9.56 21.42 -22.58
N ILE A 263 -9.10 20.32 -23.16
CA ILE A 263 -9.87 19.52 -24.12
C ILE A 263 -10.36 18.27 -23.38
N ASN A 264 -11.65 18.27 -23.04
CA ASN A 264 -12.33 17.19 -22.33
C ASN A 264 -13.01 16.21 -23.29
N GLN A 265 -13.19 14.97 -22.82
CA GLN A 265 -13.91 13.90 -23.52
C GLN A 265 -13.41 13.69 -24.95
N ILE A 266 -12.08 13.61 -25.12
CA ILE A 266 -11.45 13.47 -26.44
C ILE A 266 -11.96 12.21 -27.15
N ARG A 267 -12.07 11.09 -26.43
CA ARG A 267 -12.67 9.84 -26.90
C ARG A 267 -14.05 10.03 -27.55
N GLY A 268 -14.96 10.74 -26.86
CA GLY A 268 -16.31 10.99 -27.39
C GLY A 268 -16.30 11.95 -28.57
N LYS A 269 -15.47 13.00 -28.53
CA LYS A 269 -15.36 13.98 -29.61
C LYS A 269 -14.75 13.43 -30.88
N SER A 270 -13.79 12.50 -30.81
CA SER A 270 -13.22 11.86 -32.01
C SER A 270 -14.17 10.87 -32.68
N ASN A 271 -15.17 10.36 -31.95
CA ASN A 271 -16.18 9.46 -32.52
C ASN A 271 -17.31 10.25 -33.21
N ASN A 272 -17.60 11.46 -32.74
CA ASN A 272 -18.65 12.33 -33.28
C ASN A 272 -18.13 13.35 -34.32
N PHE A 273 -16.85 13.71 -34.27
CA PHE A 273 -16.18 14.64 -35.18
C PHE A 273 -14.92 14.00 -35.80
N ARG A 274 -14.50 14.43 -36.99
CA ARG A 274 -13.23 13.97 -37.58
C ARG A 274 -12.04 14.36 -36.69
N LEU A 275 -11.01 13.51 -36.59
CA LEU A 275 -9.75 13.77 -35.87
C LEU A 275 -9.13 15.15 -36.23
N GLU A 276 -9.37 15.58 -37.46
CA GLU A 276 -9.00 16.88 -38.04
C GLU A 276 -9.54 18.10 -37.27
N CYS A 277 -10.62 17.98 -36.49
CA CYS A 277 -11.21 19.09 -35.75
C CYS A 277 -10.55 19.35 -34.39
N LEU A 278 -9.80 18.37 -33.85
CA LEU A 278 -9.15 18.47 -32.54
C LEU A 278 -8.13 19.63 -32.44
N PRO A 279 -7.25 19.88 -33.44
CA PRO A 279 -6.32 20.99 -33.40
C PRO A 279 -7.00 22.36 -33.42
N THR A 280 -8.10 22.51 -34.18
CA THR A 280 -8.91 23.74 -34.21
C THR A 280 -9.46 24.06 -32.83
N LEU A 281 -10.04 23.06 -32.14
CA LEU A 281 -10.53 23.21 -30.77
C LEU A 281 -9.43 23.60 -29.78
N LEU A 282 -8.18 23.16 -30.01
CA LEU A 282 -7.05 23.58 -29.20
C LEU A 282 -6.63 25.02 -29.50
N LEU A 283 -6.59 25.41 -30.77
CA LEU A 283 -6.27 26.78 -31.21
C LEU A 283 -7.28 27.79 -30.68
N GLU A 284 -8.57 27.54 -30.82
CA GLU A 284 -9.64 28.43 -30.32
C GLU A 284 -9.49 28.72 -28.82
N LYS A 285 -9.04 27.73 -28.03
CA LYS A 285 -8.83 27.91 -26.59
C LYS A 285 -7.53 28.61 -26.25
N LEU A 286 -6.46 28.35 -27.00
CA LEU A 286 -5.16 28.98 -26.76
C LEU A 286 -5.06 30.40 -27.33
N LEU A 287 -5.83 30.71 -28.38
CA LEU A 287 -5.84 31.96 -29.12
C LEU A 287 -7.30 32.42 -29.39
N PRO A 288 -8.06 32.79 -28.33
CA PRO A 288 -9.46 33.22 -28.49
C PRO A 288 -9.61 34.52 -29.30
N GLU A 289 -8.50 35.24 -29.51
CA GLU A 289 -8.40 36.45 -30.32
C GLU A 289 -8.59 36.19 -31.83
N LEU A 290 -8.41 34.93 -32.26
CA LEU A 290 -8.58 34.52 -33.65
C LEU A 290 -10.04 34.14 -33.90
N ASN A 291 -10.80 35.00 -34.60
CA ASN A 291 -12.13 34.66 -35.09
C ASN A 291 -12.02 33.53 -36.13
N SER A 292 -12.39 32.30 -35.75
CA SER A 292 -12.34 31.07 -36.58
C SER A 292 -10.94 30.75 -37.16
N PRO A 293 -10.02 30.13 -36.39
CA PRO A 293 -8.67 29.82 -36.86
C PRO A 293 -8.72 28.81 -38.02
N GLN A 294 -8.15 29.18 -39.17
CA GLN A 294 -8.00 28.26 -40.30
C GLN A 294 -6.85 27.27 -40.05
N LEU A 295 -7.10 26.00 -40.37
CA LEU A 295 -6.09 24.93 -40.33
C LEU A 295 -5.27 24.95 -41.61
N ASP A 296 -3.93 24.87 -41.49
CA ASP A 296 -3.04 24.80 -42.65
C ASP A 296 -3.07 23.40 -43.28
N SER A 297 -2.74 22.37 -42.49
CA SER A 297 -2.76 20.97 -42.87
C SER A 297 -2.85 20.07 -41.63
N ILE A 298 -3.21 18.80 -41.80
CA ILE A 298 -3.28 17.81 -40.71
C ILE A 298 -1.88 17.51 -40.14
N GLU A 299 -0.84 17.60 -40.95
CA GLU A 299 0.54 17.25 -40.57
C GLU A 299 1.24 18.37 -39.79
N GLU A 300 0.90 19.64 -40.08
CA GLU A 300 1.45 20.82 -39.40
C GLU A 300 0.33 21.79 -38.97
N PRO A 301 -0.56 21.39 -38.05
CA PRO A 301 -1.79 22.12 -37.74
C PRO A 301 -1.59 23.51 -37.13
N TYR A 302 -0.37 23.81 -36.68
CA TYR A 302 -0.03 25.05 -36.00
C TYR A 302 0.98 25.92 -36.77
N LYS A 303 1.28 25.61 -38.04
CA LYS A 303 2.35 26.27 -38.80
C LYS A 303 2.17 27.78 -38.89
N THR A 304 1.00 28.24 -39.29
CA THR A 304 0.65 29.66 -39.45
C THR A 304 0.62 30.39 -38.11
N HIS A 305 0.17 29.73 -37.04
CA HIS A 305 0.02 30.32 -35.71
C HIS A 305 1.23 30.08 -34.78
N LYS A 306 2.28 29.42 -35.27
CA LYS A 306 3.48 29.00 -34.51
C LYS A 306 4.21 30.17 -33.86
N GLY A 307 4.30 31.30 -34.55
CA GLY A 307 4.92 32.52 -34.05
C GLY A 307 4.23 33.01 -32.77
N LEU A 308 2.90 33.20 -32.86
CA LEU A 308 2.07 33.61 -31.73
C LEU A 308 2.19 32.61 -30.58
N LEU A 309 2.03 31.31 -30.83
CA LEU A 309 2.06 30.27 -29.79
C LEU A 309 3.40 30.24 -29.00
N ARG A 310 4.51 30.64 -29.62
CA ARG A 310 5.85 30.72 -28.97
C ARG A 310 6.06 31.95 -28.08
N GLU A 311 5.20 32.95 -28.17
CA GLU A 311 5.34 34.17 -27.36
C GLU A 311 5.09 33.91 -25.87
N ARG A 312 4.23 32.94 -25.54
CA ARG A 312 3.76 32.70 -24.17
C ARG A 312 3.85 31.21 -23.80
N LYS A 313 4.06 30.93 -22.51
CA LYS A 313 4.02 29.55 -21.98
C LYS A 313 2.57 29.08 -21.94
N VAL A 314 2.33 27.81 -22.25
CA VAL A 314 0.98 27.23 -22.29
C VAL A 314 0.77 26.19 -21.21
N LEU A 315 -0.47 26.10 -20.70
CA LEU A 315 -0.98 24.96 -19.93
C LEU A 315 -2.00 24.19 -20.78
N VAL A 316 -1.70 22.96 -21.19
CA VAL A 316 -2.62 22.13 -21.97
C VAL A 316 -3.02 20.90 -21.17
N VAL A 317 -4.33 20.66 -21.04
CA VAL A 317 -4.89 19.47 -20.40
C VAL A 317 -5.74 18.72 -21.41
N LEU A 318 -5.31 17.50 -21.72
CA LEU A 318 -5.99 16.57 -22.62
C LEU A 318 -6.64 15.48 -21.76
N ASP A 319 -7.97 15.42 -21.72
CA ASP A 319 -8.72 14.51 -20.87
C ASP A 319 -9.50 13.46 -21.67
N ASP A 320 -9.44 12.22 -21.19
CA ASP A 320 -10.03 11.02 -21.79
C ASP A 320 -9.50 10.71 -23.20
N VAL A 321 -8.18 10.54 -23.31
CA VAL A 321 -7.51 10.08 -24.53
C VAL A 321 -7.58 8.56 -24.64
N SER A 322 -8.02 8.03 -25.79
CA SER A 322 -8.13 6.60 -26.08
C SER A 322 -7.14 6.08 -27.13
N GLY A 323 -6.48 6.97 -27.88
CA GLY A 323 -5.57 6.61 -28.98
C GLY A 323 -4.37 7.54 -29.16
N ARG A 324 -3.26 7.06 -29.75
CA ARG A 324 -2.04 7.87 -29.95
C ARG A 324 -2.22 8.91 -31.03
N GLU A 325 -2.95 8.57 -32.08
CA GLU A 325 -3.38 9.43 -33.17
C GLU A 325 -4.10 10.70 -32.68
N GLN A 326 -4.87 10.62 -31.59
CA GLN A 326 -5.50 11.81 -30.97
C GLN A 326 -4.43 12.75 -30.36
N ILE A 327 -3.42 12.18 -29.69
CA ILE A 327 -2.30 12.96 -29.13
C ILE A 327 -1.51 13.61 -30.26
N TYR A 328 -1.23 12.87 -31.34
CA TYR A 328 -0.49 13.39 -32.48
C TYR A 328 -1.25 14.46 -33.26
N ALA A 329 -2.58 14.33 -33.39
CA ALA A 329 -3.39 15.39 -33.95
C ALA A 329 -3.27 16.67 -33.10
N LEU A 330 -3.39 16.56 -31.78
CA LEU A 330 -3.39 17.71 -30.87
C LEU A 330 -2.00 18.33 -30.65
N LEU A 331 -0.92 17.56 -30.64
CA LEU A 331 0.42 18.04 -30.28
C LEU A 331 1.41 18.04 -31.46
N GLY A 332 1.04 17.47 -32.61
CA GLY A 332 1.92 17.11 -33.72
C GLY A 332 2.59 15.74 -33.51
N LYS A 333 3.39 15.25 -34.48
CA LYS A 333 4.30 14.08 -34.27
C LYS A 333 5.25 14.41 -33.12
N TYR A 334 4.83 14.00 -31.94
CA TYR A 334 5.39 14.41 -30.67
C TYR A 334 6.31 13.29 -30.18
N ASP A 335 7.60 13.60 -29.96
CA ASP A 335 8.59 12.74 -29.31
C ASP A 335 9.39 13.63 -28.33
N LEU A 336 9.79 13.08 -27.18
CA LEU A 336 10.61 13.78 -26.17
C LEU A 336 11.95 14.29 -26.72
N HIS A 337 12.41 13.72 -27.84
CA HIS A 337 13.68 14.06 -28.49
C HIS A 337 13.56 15.11 -29.60
N SER A 338 12.35 15.43 -30.08
CA SER A 338 12.15 16.45 -31.11
C SER A 338 11.77 17.80 -30.47
N LYS A 339 12.57 18.84 -30.75
CA LYS A 339 12.28 20.21 -30.27
C LYS A 339 10.92 20.65 -30.83
N HIS A 340 9.94 20.86 -29.96
CA HIS A 340 8.61 21.25 -30.41
C HIS A 340 8.62 22.62 -31.08
N GLU A 341 8.05 22.63 -32.26
CA GLU A 341 8.07 23.78 -33.13
C GLU A 341 7.13 24.89 -32.63
N TRP A 342 6.02 24.60 -31.96
CA TRP A 342 5.06 25.62 -31.52
C TRP A 342 4.97 25.83 -30.00
N ILE A 343 5.44 24.85 -29.20
CA ILE A 343 5.35 24.91 -27.73
C ILE A 343 6.55 25.69 -27.16
N LYS A 344 6.29 26.81 -26.47
CA LYS A 344 7.32 27.57 -25.77
C LYS A 344 7.92 26.77 -24.62
N ASP A 345 9.24 26.85 -24.44
CA ASP A 345 9.91 26.20 -23.31
C ASP A 345 9.39 26.70 -21.94
N GLY A 346 9.25 25.77 -21.00
CA GLY A 346 8.61 25.99 -19.70
C GLY A 346 7.09 25.79 -19.69
N SER A 347 6.50 25.28 -20.78
CA SER A 347 5.07 24.93 -20.83
C SER A 347 4.74 23.67 -20.01
N ARG A 348 3.45 23.42 -19.74
CA ARG A 348 2.97 22.26 -19.00
C ARG A 348 1.86 21.56 -19.76
N ILE A 349 2.00 20.26 -19.98
CA ILE A 349 1.01 19.44 -20.70
C ILE A 349 0.63 18.27 -19.80
N ILE A 350 -0.66 18.03 -19.65
CA ILE A 350 -1.21 16.92 -18.87
C ILE A 350 -2.07 16.07 -19.80
N ILE A 351 -1.83 14.77 -19.82
CA ILE A 351 -2.58 13.82 -20.66
C ILE A 351 -3.22 12.78 -19.75
N ALA A 352 -4.55 12.78 -19.64
CA ALA A 352 -5.30 11.80 -18.86
C ALA A 352 -5.84 10.67 -19.76
N THR A 353 -5.53 9.43 -19.38
CA THR A 353 -5.95 8.24 -20.14
C THR A 353 -6.17 7.02 -19.22
N ASN A 354 -6.92 6.05 -19.70
CA ASN A 354 -7.04 4.72 -19.08
C ASN A 354 -5.98 3.75 -19.60
N ASP A 355 -5.10 4.14 -20.53
CA ASP A 355 -4.12 3.23 -21.14
C ASP A 355 -2.70 3.82 -21.07
N ILE A 356 -1.87 3.27 -20.17
CA ILE A 356 -0.50 3.75 -19.96
C ILE A 356 0.40 3.49 -21.17
N SER A 357 0.07 2.52 -22.03
CA SER A 357 0.89 2.19 -23.20
C SER A 357 0.91 3.33 -24.22
N LEU A 358 -0.16 4.13 -24.28
CA LEU A 358 -0.26 5.31 -25.14
C LEU A 358 0.83 6.34 -24.81
N LEU A 359 1.24 6.42 -23.55
CA LEU A 359 2.16 7.44 -23.04
C LEU A 359 3.65 7.09 -23.21
N LYS A 360 3.97 5.83 -23.54
CA LYS A 360 5.35 5.35 -23.65
C LYS A 360 6.11 6.14 -24.72
N GLY A 361 7.17 6.84 -24.29
CA GLY A 361 8.01 7.70 -25.14
C GLY A 361 7.49 9.13 -25.31
N LEU A 362 6.32 9.47 -24.75
CA LEU A 362 5.70 10.79 -24.90
C LEU A 362 5.77 11.63 -23.60
N VAL A 363 5.63 10.99 -22.44
CA VAL A 363 5.57 11.72 -21.16
C VAL A 363 6.91 11.70 -20.43
N HIS A 364 7.20 12.79 -19.71
CA HIS A 364 8.39 12.90 -18.85
C HIS A 364 8.22 12.10 -17.55
N ASP A 365 6.99 11.97 -17.09
CA ASP A 365 6.63 11.26 -15.86
C ASP A 365 5.12 10.91 -15.90
N THR A 366 4.72 9.95 -15.09
CA THR A 366 3.34 9.46 -14.99
C THR A 366 2.87 9.52 -13.53
N TYR A 367 1.61 9.90 -13.34
CA TYR A 367 0.89 9.88 -12.07
C TYR A 367 -0.24 8.85 -12.14
N VAL A 368 -0.12 7.77 -11.37
CA VAL A 368 -1.17 6.75 -11.24
C VAL A 368 -2.14 7.17 -10.14
N VAL A 369 -3.40 7.43 -10.50
CA VAL A 369 -4.43 7.87 -9.55
C VAL A 369 -4.83 6.71 -8.64
N ARG A 370 -4.60 6.89 -7.34
CA ARG A 370 -4.90 5.90 -6.29
C ARG A 370 -6.40 5.87 -5.94
N GLN A 371 -6.84 4.79 -5.31
CA GLN A 371 -8.17 4.67 -4.69
C GLN A 371 -8.35 5.65 -3.52
N LEU A 372 -9.59 5.95 -3.14
CA LEU A 372 -9.85 6.77 -1.95
C LEU A 372 -9.51 5.96 -0.71
N ASN A 373 -8.91 6.60 0.29
CA ASN A 373 -8.80 5.97 1.59
C ASN A 373 -10.21 5.78 2.18
N HIS A 374 -10.32 4.91 3.18
CA HIS A 374 -11.59 4.55 3.80
C HIS A 374 -12.38 5.79 4.28
N ARG A 375 -11.70 6.74 4.91
CA ARG A 375 -12.32 7.98 5.44
C ARG A 375 -12.92 8.84 4.34
N ASP A 376 -12.16 9.12 3.28
CA ASP A 376 -12.61 9.95 2.15
C ASP A 376 -13.70 9.23 1.34
N GLY A 377 -13.60 7.91 1.20
CA GLY A 377 -14.62 7.08 0.57
C GLY A 377 -15.95 7.12 1.33
N LEU A 378 -15.89 6.99 2.66
CA LEU A 378 -17.06 7.07 3.53
C LEU A 378 -17.71 8.47 3.50
N GLN A 379 -16.90 9.53 3.46
CA GLN A 379 -17.42 10.89 3.30
C GLN A 379 -18.12 11.10 1.96
N LEU A 380 -17.51 10.62 0.86
CA LEU A 380 -18.11 10.72 -0.48
C LEU A 380 -19.43 9.95 -0.58
N PHE A 381 -19.46 8.72 -0.05
CA PHE A 381 -20.68 7.92 -0.03
C PHE A 381 -21.80 8.61 0.74
N ARG A 382 -21.52 9.07 1.97
CA ARG A 382 -22.50 9.76 2.83
C ARG A 382 -23.02 11.04 2.22
N TYR A 383 -22.16 11.79 1.54
CA TYR A 383 -22.56 13.01 0.83
C TYR A 383 -23.68 12.72 -0.18
N HIS A 384 -23.56 11.62 -0.93
CA HIS A 384 -24.56 11.23 -1.93
C HIS A 384 -25.75 10.46 -1.36
N ALA A 385 -25.57 9.77 -0.22
CA ALA A 385 -26.61 8.93 0.38
C ALA A 385 -27.61 9.67 1.28
N PHE A 386 -27.26 10.83 1.83
CA PHE A 386 -28.10 11.51 2.82
C PHE A 386 -28.53 12.94 2.46
N HIS A 387 -27.95 13.53 1.40
CA HIS A 387 -28.05 14.97 1.09
C HIS A 387 -27.66 15.88 2.28
N TYR A 388 -27.22 17.09 1.96
CA TYR A 388 -26.43 17.90 2.89
C TYR A 388 -27.30 18.66 3.89
N ASP A 389 -27.70 18.01 5.00
CA ASP A 389 -27.97 18.73 6.25
C ASP A 389 -27.16 18.10 7.39
N GLN A 390 -26.04 18.76 7.73
CA GLN A 390 -25.06 18.26 8.70
C GLN A 390 -25.55 18.33 10.16
N THR A 391 -26.82 18.68 10.38
CA THR A 391 -27.40 18.93 11.70
C THR A 391 -27.96 17.67 12.36
N ILE A 392 -28.20 16.59 11.62
CA ILE A 392 -28.73 15.33 12.17
C ILE A 392 -27.79 14.17 11.77
N PRO A 393 -27.02 13.59 12.71
CA PRO A 393 -26.24 12.39 12.41
C PRO A 393 -27.19 11.23 12.03
N PRO A 394 -26.90 10.48 10.95
CA PRO A 394 -27.69 9.31 10.61
C PRO A 394 -27.66 8.32 11.78
N LYS A 395 -28.79 7.61 12.00
CA LYS A 395 -28.88 6.60 13.07
C LYS A 395 -27.71 5.62 12.99
N VAL A 396 -27.25 5.14 14.16
CA VAL A 396 -26.04 4.28 14.30
C VAL A 396 -26.07 3.09 13.33
N ASP A 397 -27.23 2.54 13.00
CA ASP A 397 -27.31 1.39 12.10
C ASP A 397 -27.02 1.73 10.62
N PHE A 398 -27.40 2.93 10.16
CA PHE A 398 -27.01 3.42 8.82
C PHE A 398 -25.50 3.67 8.72
N MET A 399 -24.82 3.91 9.85
CA MET A 399 -23.36 4.06 9.87
C MET A 399 -22.67 2.75 9.55
N LYS A 400 -23.12 1.64 10.15
CA LYS A 400 -22.58 0.30 9.90
C LYS A 400 -22.79 -0.11 8.44
N LEU A 401 -24.01 0.08 7.91
CA LEU A 401 -24.31 -0.27 6.51
C LEU A 401 -23.50 0.61 5.53
N SER A 402 -23.30 1.89 5.83
CA SER A 402 -22.44 2.76 5.01
C SER A 402 -21.00 2.24 4.92
N ASP A 403 -20.48 1.70 6.03
CA ASP A 403 -19.16 1.08 6.08
C ASP A 403 -19.06 -0.13 5.14
N GLU A 404 -20.07 -1.00 5.16
CA GLU A 404 -20.15 -2.19 4.29
C GLU A 404 -20.19 -1.82 2.80
N PHE A 405 -20.94 -0.78 2.41
CA PHE A 405 -20.95 -0.29 1.02
C PHE A 405 -19.60 0.32 0.60
N VAL A 406 -18.91 1.01 1.52
CA VAL A 406 -17.57 1.57 1.26
C VAL A 406 -16.53 0.46 1.12
N HIS A 407 -16.62 -0.56 1.96
CA HIS A 407 -15.81 -1.76 1.87
C HIS A 407 -16.04 -2.46 0.53
N TYR A 408 -17.29 -2.63 0.12
CA TYR A 408 -17.66 -3.19 -1.19
C TYR A 408 -17.01 -2.45 -2.36
N ALA A 409 -17.09 -1.11 -2.36
CA ALA A 409 -16.53 -0.29 -3.43
C ALA A 409 -15.00 -0.17 -3.41
N ARG A 410 -14.33 -0.57 -2.31
CA ARG A 410 -12.88 -0.44 -2.08
C ARG A 410 -12.31 0.93 -2.49
N GLY A 411 -12.99 2.00 -2.08
CA GLY A 411 -12.53 3.37 -2.37
C GLY A 411 -12.64 3.80 -3.83
N HIS A 412 -13.40 3.09 -4.68
CA HIS A 412 -13.67 3.50 -6.07
C HIS A 412 -14.70 4.66 -6.11
N PRO A 413 -14.32 5.90 -6.46
CA PRO A 413 -15.17 7.08 -6.27
C PRO A 413 -16.51 7.04 -6.99
N LEU A 414 -16.51 6.61 -8.25
CA LEU A 414 -17.75 6.57 -9.03
C LEU A 414 -18.71 5.48 -8.53
N ALA A 415 -18.18 4.38 -7.99
CA ALA A 415 -18.99 3.33 -7.37
C ALA A 415 -19.74 3.88 -6.16
N LEU A 416 -19.00 4.56 -5.28
CA LEU A 416 -19.53 5.18 -4.07
C LEU A 416 -20.59 6.24 -4.40
N LYS A 417 -20.37 7.04 -5.46
CA LYS A 417 -21.33 8.06 -5.90
C LYS A 417 -22.63 7.45 -6.43
N ILE A 418 -22.56 6.40 -7.24
CA ILE A 418 -23.74 5.72 -7.78
C ILE A 418 -24.53 5.03 -6.66
N LEU A 419 -23.85 4.26 -5.81
CA LEU A 419 -24.47 3.57 -4.69
C LEU A 419 -25.12 4.55 -3.71
N GLY A 420 -24.41 5.63 -3.35
CA GLY A 420 -24.96 6.65 -2.46
C GLY A 420 -26.23 7.28 -3.03
N ARG A 421 -26.22 7.70 -4.31
CA ARG A 421 -27.39 8.31 -4.95
C ARG A 421 -28.59 7.40 -5.02
N GLU A 422 -28.38 6.10 -5.28
CA GLU A 422 -29.48 5.14 -5.35
C GLU A 422 -30.15 4.92 -3.99
N LEU A 423 -29.33 4.88 -2.94
CA LEU A 423 -29.77 4.65 -1.56
C LEU A 423 -30.35 5.89 -0.88
N ASN A 424 -30.23 7.04 -1.53
CA ASN A 424 -30.80 8.30 -1.07
C ASN A 424 -32.32 8.17 -0.86
N GLU A 425 -32.80 8.69 0.27
CA GLU A 425 -34.22 8.64 0.68
C GLU A 425 -34.80 7.22 0.84
N LYS A 426 -33.97 6.16 0.79
CA LYS A 426 -34.41 4.78 0.99
C LYS A 426 -34.38 4.40 2.47
N ASN A 427 -35.31 3.51 2.85
CA ASN A 427 -35.36 2.99 4.22
C ASN A 427 -34.26 1.93 4.49
N MET A 428 -34.04 1.64 5.76
CA MET A 428 -32.98 0.71 6.20
C MET A 428 -33.15 -0.71 5.63
N LYS A 429 -34.39 -1.22 5.56
CA LYS A 429 -34.67 -2.54 4.96
C LYS A 429 -34.24 -2.60 3.49
N HIS A 430 -34.39 -1.50 2.76
CA HIS A 430 -33.93 -1.40 1.38
C HIS A 430 -32.39 -1.43 1.30
N TRP A 431 -31.68 -0.73 2.19
CA TRP A 431 -30.22 -0.78 2.25
C TRP A 431 -29.68 -2.20 2.53
N GLU A 432 -30.26 -2.90 3.52
CA GLU A 432 -29.90 -4.29 3.83
C GLU A 432 -30.21 -5.24 2.66
N THR A 433 -31.39 -5.09 2.05
CA THR A 433 -31.78 -5.88 0.88
C THR A 433 -30.82 -5.64 -0.27
N LYS A 434 -30.40 -4.38 -0.46
CA LYS A 434 -29.46 -4.01 -1.50
C LYS A 434 -28.07 -4.59 -1.27
N LEU A 435 -27.55 -4.56 -0.05
CA LEU A 435 -26.28 -5.23 0.30
C LEU A 435 -26.36 -6.74 0.07
N LYS A 436 -27.48 -7.37 0.45
CA LYS A 436 -27.72 -8.79 0.16
C LYS A 436 -27.74 -9.08 -1.34
N ILE A 437 -28.42 -8.25 -2.13
CA ILE A 437 -28.42 -8.36 -3.61
C ILE A 437 -27.01 -8.19 -4.16
N LEU A 438 -26.24 -7.20 -3.68
CA LEU A 438 -24.85 -7.01 -4.10
C LEU A 438 -23.99 -8.22 -3.69
N ALA A 439 -24.22 -8.85 -2.55
CA ALA A 439 -23.48 -10.04 -2.15
C ALA A 439 -23.80 -11.26 -3.04
N GLN A 440 -25.03 -11.36 -3.56
CA GLN A 440 -25.53 -12.54 -4.28
C GLN A 440 -25.53 -12.38 -5.81
N SER A 441 -25.63 -11.17 -6.32
CA SER A 441 -25.75 -10.88 -7.76
C SER A 441 -24.44 -10.32 -8.32
N PRO A 442 -24.00 -10.79 -9.49
CA PRO A 442 -22.86 -10.22 -10.19
C PRO A 442 -23.17 -8.89 -10.88
N THR A 443 -24.42 -8.40 -10.89
CA THR A 443 -24.75 -7.14 -11.55
C THR A 443 -23.96 -5.97 -10.95
N THR A 444 -23.20 -5.29 -11.80
CA THR A 444 -22.40 -4.13 -11.44
C THR A 444 -23.02 -2.86 -11.99
N TYR A 445 -23.32 -1.91 -11.09
CA TYR A 445 -23.71 -0.53 -11.45
C TYR A 445 -22.61 0.26 -12.18
N ILE A 446 -21.43 -0.36 -12.31
CA ILE A 446 -20.23 0.20 -12.92
C ILE A 446 -20.02 -0.41 -14.31
N GLY A 447 -20.87 -1.37 -14.71
CA GLY A 447 -20.85 -2.00 -16.01
C GLY A 447 -20.74 -0.96 -17.10
N GLU A 448 -21.62 0.04 -17.15
CA GLU A 448 -21.59 1.11 -18.17
C GLU A 448 -20.27 1.90 -18.25
N VAL A 449 -19.59 2.10 -17.12
CA VAL A 449 -18.34 2.87 -17.06
C VAL A 449 -17.15 2.04 -17.58
N VAL A 450 -17.12 0.76 -17.21
CA VAL A 450 -16.04 -0.16 -17.61
C VAL A 450 -16.32 -0.72 -19.00
N GLN A 451 -17.57 -0.83 -19.40
CA GLN A 451 -18.04 -1.36 -20.69
C GLN A 451 -17.33 -0.67 -21.84
N VAL A 452 -17.22 0.66 -21.84
CA VAL A 452 -16.52 1.40 -22.90
C VAL A 452 -15.05 0.97 -23.01
N SER A 453 -14.37 0.78 -21.88
CA SER A 453 -12.97 0.33 -21.88
C SER A 453 -12.83 -1.15 -22.25
N TYR A 454 -13.84 -1.96 -21.95
CA TYR A 454 -13.92 -3.36 -22.35
C TYR A 454 -14.23 -3.52 -23.85
N ASP A 455 -15.12 -2.70 -24.41
CA ASP A 455 -15.54 -2.78 -25.81
C ASP A 455 -14.41 -2.44 -26.77
N GLU A 456 -13.49 -1.56 -26.36
CA GLU A 456 -12.25 -1.20 -27.07
C GLU A 456 -11.19 -2.32 -27.08
N LEU A 457 -11.37 -3.39 -26.29
CA LEU A 457 -10.47 -4.54 -26.32
C LEU A 457 -10.67 -5.36 -27.60
N SER A 458 -9.56 -5.93 -28.10
CA SER A 458 -9.63 -6.98 -29.13
C SER A 458 -10.36 -8.23 -28.60
N LEU A 459 -10.86 -9.07 -29.50
CA LEU A 459 -11.54 -10.32 -29.12
C LEU A 459 -10.67 -11.20 -28.21
N ALA A 460 -9.39 -11.35 -28.52
CA ALA A 460 -8.44 -12.11 -27.69
C ALA A 460 -8.26 -11.52 -26.28
N GLN A 461 -8.23 -10.18 -26.16
CA GLN A 461 -8.13 -9.50 -24.87
C GLN A 461 -9.42 -9.59 -24.06
N LYS A 462 -10.59 -9.58 -24.71
CA LYS A 462 -11.89 -9.80 -24.07
C LYS A 462 -11.98 -11.21 -23.48
N ASP A 463 -11.60 -12.22 -24.26
CA ASP A 463 -11.54 -13.60 -23.78
C ASP A 463 -10.55 -13.78 -22.63
N ALA A 464 -9.37 -13.16 -22.73
CA ALA A 464 -8.38 -13.18 -21.66
C ALA A 464 -8.89 -12.48 -20.39
N PHE A 465 -9.59 -11.34 -20.51
CA PHE A 465 -10.18 -10.64 -19.36
C PHE A 465 -11.16 -11.55 -18.61
N LEU A 466 -12.03 -12.27 -19.34
CA LEU A 466 -12.98 -13.20 -18.74
C LEU A 466 -12.29 -14.45 -18.15
N ASP A 467 -11.28 -15.00 -18.83
CA ASP A 467 -10.49 -16.13 -18.33
C ASP A 467 -9.69 -15.78 -17.06
N ILE A 468 -9.06 -14.59 -17.01
CA ILE A 468 -8.30 -14.12 -15.84
C ILE A 468 -9.19 -13.98 -14.62
N ALA A 469 -10.46 -13.60 -14.78
CA ALA A 469 -11.40 -13.55 -13.68
C ALA A 469 -11.54 -14.93 -12.99
N CYS A 470 -11.38 -16.03 -13.73
CA CYS A 470 -11.40 -17.39 -13.18
C CYS A 470 -10.14 -17.78 -12.39
N PHE A 471 -9.03 -17.10 -12.65
CA PHE A 471 -7.72 -17.39 -12.06
C PHE A 471 -7.15 -16.18 -11.32
N ARG A 472 -8.03 -15.37 -10.73
CA ARG A 472 -7.62 -14.24 -9.88
C ARG A 472 -6.72 -14.70 -8.74
N SER A 473 -5.72 -13.88 -8.41
CA SER A 473 -4.74 -14.10 -7.34
C SER A 473 -3.84 -15.32 -7.56
N GLN A 474 -3.76 -15.81 -8.80
CA GLN A 474 -2.81 -16.84 -9.23
C GLN A 474 -1.53 -16.21 -9.79
N ASP A 475 -0.47 -17.02 -9.83
CA ASP A 475 0.83 -16.63 -10.37
C ASP A 475 0.74 -16.21 -11.85
N VAL A 476 1.48 -15.15 -12.23
CA VAL A 476 1.44 -14.61 -13.60
C VAL A 476 1.86 -15.66 -14.64
N ASP A 477 2.95 -16.39 -14.41
CA ASP A 477 3.45 -17.40 -15.36
C ASP A 477 2.44 -18.54 -15.52
N TYR A 478 1.72 -18.88 -14.44
CA TYR A 478 0.63 -19.84 -14.47
C TYR A 478 -0.54 -19.37 -15.34
N VAL A 479 -1.03 -18.15 -15.11
CA VAL A 479 -2.15 -17.60 -15.88
C VAL A 479 -1.75 -17.41 -17.36
N GLU A 480 -0.55 -16.91 -17.64
CA GLU A 480 -0.05 -16.79 -19.01
C GLU A 480 -0.04 -18.14 -19.72
N SER A 481 0.46 -19.19 -19.06
CA SER A 481 0.50 -20.54 -19.63
C SER A 481 -0.89 -21.10 -19.97
N LEU A 482 -1.93 -20.71 -19.23
CA LEU A 482 -3.32 -21.08 -19.53
C LEU A 482 -3.94 -20.25 -20.66
N LEU A 483 -3.50 -19.00 -20.85
CA LEU A 483 -4.04 -18.11 -21.86
C LEU A 483 -3.43 -18.34 -23.26
N VAL A 484 -2.16 -18.76 -23.33
CA VAL A 484 -1.44 -19.01 -24.59
C VAL A 484 -2.30 -19.82 -25.57
N SER A 485 -2.58 -19.24 -26.72
CA SER A 485 -3.22 -19.89 -27.86
C SER A 485 -2.32 -19.75 -29.08
N SER A 486 -2.68 -20.41 -30.19
CA SER A 486 -2.01 -20.23 -31.48
C SER A 486 -2.09 -18.80 -32.03
N ASP A 487 -2.85 -17.90 -31.39
CA ASP A 487 -2.95 -16.48 -31.73
C ASP A 487 -1.85 -15.67 -31.02
N PRO A 488 -0.97 -14.95 -31.77
CA PRO A 488 0.04 -14.05 -31.21
C PRO A 488 -0.50 -13.02 -30.21
N GLY A 489 -1.78 -12.62 -30.32
CA GLY A 489 -2.42 -11.66 -29.41
C GLY A 489 -2.59 -12.15 -27.97
N SER A 490 -2.58 -13.48 -27.75
CA SER A 490 -2.78 -14.06 -26.42
C SER A 490 -1.57 -13.88 -25.48
N ALA A 491 -0.35 -13.89 -26.03
CA ALA A 491 0.89 -13.81 -25.26
C ALA A 491 1.12 -12.42 -24.62
N GLU A 492 0.49 -11.37 -25.14
CA GLU A 492 0.56 -10.01 -24.58
C GLU A 492 -0.72 -9.59 -23.84
N ALA A 493 -1.70 -10.47 -23.69
CA ALA A 493 -3.02 -10.11 -23.16
C ALA A 493 -2.95 -9.58 -21.71
N ILE A 494 -2.21 -10.24 -20.81
CA ILE A 494 -2.03 -9.77 -19.42
C ILE A 494 -1.39 -8.38 -19.40
N LYS A 495 -0.32 -8.19 -20.16
CA LYS A 495 0.37 -6.90 -20.27
C LYS A 495 -0.54 -5.81 -20.83
N ALA A 496 -1.35 -6.12 -21.85
CA ALA A 496 -2.30 -5.19 -22.45
C ALA A 496 -3.41 -4.78 -21.47
N LEU A 497 -4.00 -5.74 -20.75
CA LEU A 497 -5.02 -5.50 -19.74
C LEU A 497 -4.47 -4.71 -18.53
N LYS A 498 -3.24 -5.01 -18.11
CA LYS A 498 -2.53 -4.25 -17.07
C LYS A 498 -2.29 -2.81 -17.50
N ASN A 499 -1.85 -2.60 -18.75
CA ASN A 499 -1.65 -1.25 -19.29
C ASN A 499 -2.95 -0.44 -19.30
N LYS A 500 -4.10 -1.11 -19.46
CA LYS A 500 -5.44 -0.51 -19.43
C LYS A 500 -6.07 -0.43 -18.02
N PHE A 501 -5.33 -0.80 -16.97
CA PHE A 501 -5.80 -0.83 -15.57
C PHE A 501 -7.06 -1.70 -15.35
N LEU A 502 -7.24 -2.73 -16.17
CA LEU A 502 -8.32 -3.72 -16.01
C LEU A 502 -7.89 -4.89 -15.12
N ILE A 503 -6.58 -5.08 -14.95
CA ILE A 503 -5.96 -5.97 -13.98
C ILE A 503 -4.71 -5.30 -13.41
N ASP A 504 -4.17 -5.85 -12.34
CA ASP A 504 -2.89 -5.47 -11.76
C ASP A 504 -2.03 -6.72 -11.49
N THR A 505 -0.77 -6.53 -11.11
CA THR A 505 0.10 -7.61 -10.65
C THR A 505 0.74 -7.24 -9.32
N CYS A 506 0.44 -8.00 -8.27
CA CYS A 506 1.00 -7.82 -6.92
C CYS A 506 1.77 -9.07 -6.52
N ASP A 507 3.02 -8.93 -6.07
CA ASP A 507 3.89 -10.04 -5.64
C ASP A 507 3.95 -11.23 -6.63
N GLY A 508 4.02 -10.92 -7.93
CA GLY A 508 4.07 -11.93 -9.00
C GLY A 508 2.73 -12.61 -9.31
N ARG A 509 1.61 -12.15 -8.74
CA ARG A 509 0.26 -12.69 -8.97
C ARG A 509 -0.62 -11.71 -9.74
N VAL A 510 -1.54 -12.23 -10.54
CA VAL A 510 -2.54 -11.44 -11.27
C VAL A 510 -3.68 -11.07 -10.34
N GLU A 511 -3.92 -9.78 -10.17
CA GLU A 511 -5.01 -9.25 -9.37
C GLU A 511 -6.06 -8.56 -10.25
N MET A 512 -7.33 -8.72 -9.91
CA MET A 512 -8.43 -8.04 -10.58
C MET A 512 -9.29 -7.34 -9.53
N HIS A 513 -9.61 -6.06 -9.73
CA HIS A 513 -10.43 -5.33 -8.78
C HIS A 513 -11.81 -6.01 -8.60
N ASP A 514 -12.35 -6.06 -7.38
CA ASP A 514 -13.62 -6.75 -7.07
C ASP A 514 -14.77 -6.33 -8.00
N LEU A 515 -14.83 -5.03 -8.31
CA LEU A 515 -15.80 -4.47 -9.25
C LEU A 515 -15.62 -4.99 -10.69
N LEU A 516 -14.38 -5.16 -11.15
CA LEU A 516 -14.09 -5.70 -12.48
C LEU A 516 -14.36 -7.21 -12.54
N TYR A 517 -14.05 -7.94 -11.46
CA TYR A 517 -14.38 -9.36 -11.32
C TYR A 517 -15.90 -9.60 -11.33
N ARG A 518 -16.68 -8.73 -10.68
CA ARG A 518 -18.16 -8.83 -10.76
C ARG A 518 -18.67 -8.46 -12.14
N PHE A 519 -18.10 -7.43 -12.77
CA PHE A 519 -18.43 -7.05 -14.14
C PHE A 519 -18.15 -8.18 -15.14
N SER A 520 -17.02 -8.89 -15.02
CA SER A 520 -16.75 -10.06 -15.88
C SER A 520 -17.80 -11.16 -15.70
N ARG A 521 -18.26 -11.41 -14.47
CA ARG A 521 -19.36 -12.36 -14.21
C ARG A 521 -20.69 -11.90 -14.79
N GLU A 522 -20.98 -10.60 -14.75
CA GLU A 522 -22.16 -10.02 -15.37
C GLU A 522 -22.16 -10.21 -16.89
N LEU A 523 -21.00 -10.01 -17.53
CA LEU A 523 -20.84 -10.22 -18.97
C LEU A 523 -21.09 -11.68 -19.39
N ASP A 524 -20.56 -12.64 -18.64
CA ASP A 524 -20.81 -14.07 -18.88
C ASP A 524 -22.31 -14.41 -18.75
N LEU A 525 -23.05 -13.74 -17.86
CA LEU A 525 -24.51 -13.91 -17.70
C LEU A 525 -25.32 -13.22 -18.80
N LYS A 526 -24.97 -11.99 -19.19
CA LYS A 526 -25.70 -11.23 -20.23
C LYS A 526 -25.59 -11.88 -21.62
N ALA A 527 -24.50 -12.60 -21.88
CA ALA A 527 -24.35 -13.42 -23.09
C ALA A 527 -25.46 -14.49 -23.22
N SER A 528 -26.25 -14.77 -22.17
CA SER A 528 -27.35 -15.74 -22.21
C SER A 528 -28.61 -15.28 -22.96
N THR A 529 -28.82 -13.97 -23.13
CA THR A 529 -30.10 -13.42 -23.62
C THR A 529 -30.05 -12.84 -25.04
N GLN A 530 -28.87 -12.64 -25.63
CA GLN A 530 -28.69 -11.85 -26.87
C GLN A 530 -28.34 -12.65 -28.14
N GLY A 531 -28.27 -13.99 -28.10
CA GLY A 531 -28.12 -14.81 -29.32
C GLY A 531 -26.75 -14.72 -30.03
N ASP A 532 -25.81 -13.90 -29.55
CA ASP A 532 -24.42 -13.89 -30.02
C ASP A 532 -23.69 -15.14 -29.54
N ILE A 533 -22.93 -15.79 -30.45
CA ILE A 533 -22.03 -16.92 -30.16
C ILE A 533 -20.90 -16.41 -29.24
N LYS A 534 -21.13 -16.40 -27.93
CA LYS A 534 -20.14 -16.06 -26.91
C LYS A 534 -19.96 -17.25 -25.97
N GLN A 535 -18.73 -17.75 -25.96
CA GLN A 535 -18.32 -18.90 -25.16
C GLN A 535 -18.51 -18.64 -23.64
N ARG A 536 -19.25 -19.51 -22.96
CA ARG A 536 -19.71 -19.36 -21.57
C ARG A 536 -18.79 -20.01 -20.54
N ARG A 537 -18.74 -19.42 -19.34
CA ARG A 537 -18.10 -19.98 -18.15
C ARG A 537 -19.17 -20.25 -17.10
N LEU A 538 -19.35 -21.52 -16.74
CA LEU A 538 -20.38 -21.97 -15.82
C LEU A 538 -19.82 -22.03 -14.40
N TRP A 539 -20.55 -21.44 -13.47
CA TRP A 539 -20.16 -21.32 -12.06
C TRP A 539 -21.14 -22.00 -11.12
N LEU A 540 -22.42 -22.02 -11.52
CA LEU A 540 -23.48 -22.57 -10.71
C LEU A 540 -23.75 -24.00 -11.14
N TYR A 541 -23.97 -24.85 -10.15
CA TYR A 541 -24.41 -26.23 -10.35
C TYR A 541 -25.62 -26.34 -11.29
N GLN A 542 -26.59 -25.44 -11.14
CA GLN A 542 -27.81 -25.42 -11.94
C GLN A 542 -27.53 -25.21 -13.44
N ASP A 543 -26.49 -24.46 -13.80
CA ASP A 543 -26.14 -24.22 -15.20
C ASP A 543 -25.65 -25.51 -15.87
N ILE A 544 -24.94 -26.36 -15.12
CA ILE A 544 -24.44 -27.66 -15.61
C ILE A 544 -25.63 -28.60 -15.87
N ILE A 545 -26.61 -28.63 -14.96
CA ILE A 545 -27.85 -29.40 -15.14
C ILE A 545 -28.65 -28.92 -16.35
N ASN A 546 -28.70 -27.61 -16.57
CA ASN A 546 -29.36 -27.05 -17.76
C ASN A 546 -28.68 -27.51 -19.07
N VAL A 547 -27.34 -27.60 -19.09
CA VAL A 547 -26.61 -28.18 -20.23
C VAL A 547 -26.94 -29.66 -20.41
N GLN A 548 -26.96 -30.44 -19.32
CA GLN A 548 -27.31 -31.87 -19.37
C GLN A 548 -28.74 -32.09 -19.88
N GLN A 549 -29.70 -31.26 -19.46
CA GLN A 549 -31.09 -31.30 -19.90
C GLN A 549 -31.31 -30.74 -21.31
N LYS A 550 -30.23 -30.38 -22.03
CA LYS A 550 -30.24 -29.80 -23.38
C LYS A 550 -31.05 -28.49 -23.48
N THR A 551 -31.24 -27.79 -22.36
CA THR A 551 -31.86 -26.45 -22.31
C THR A 551 -30.82 -25.34 -22.55
N MET A 552 -29.54 -25.68 -22.54
CA MET A 552 -28.40 -24.82 -22.89
C MET A 552 -27.46 -25.54 -23.87
N GLY A 553 -26.89 -24.81 -24.84
CA GLY A 553 -25.98 -25.36 -25.85
C GLY A 553 -24.62 -25.78 -25.28
N ALA A 554 -24.31 -27.08 -25.31
CA ALA A 554 -23.04 -27.62 -24.80
C ALA A 554 -21.80 -27.11 -25.57
N ALA A 555 -21.94 -26.81 -26.87
CA ALA A 555 -20.85 -26.32 -27.71
C ALA A 555 -20.37 -24.92 -27.32
N ASP A 556 -21.21 -24.13 -26.63
CA ASP A 556 -20.86 -22.78 -26.19
C ASP A 556 -20.06 -22.79 -24.88
N VAL A 557 -19.92 -23.93 -24.20
CA VAL A 557 -19.24 -24.00 -22.90
C VAL A 557 -17.72 -23.98 -23.09
N ARG A 558 -17.05 -22.99 -22.48
CA ARG A 558 -15.59 -22.85 -22.44
C ARG A 558 -14.99 -23.16 -21.08
N GLY A 559 -15.72 -22.94 -19.99
CA GLY A 559 -15.23 -23.21 -18.64
C GLY A 559 -16.33 -23.72 -17.72
N ILE A 560 -15.96 -24.62 -16.82
CA ILE A 560 -16.80 -25.11 -15.71
C ILE A 560 -15.99 -24.96 -14.43
N PHE A 561 -16.53 -24.21 -13.47
CA PHE A 561 -15.92 -23.90 -12.18
C PHE A 561 -16.93 -24.20 -11.07
N LEU A 562 -17.07 -25.47 -10.72
CA LEU A 562 -18.05 -25.91 -9.74
C LEU A 562 -17.41 -26.11 -8.37
N ASP A 563 -17.98 -25.44 -7.37
CA ASP A 563 -17.69 -25.71 -5.97
C ASP A 563 -18.63 -26.82 -5.44
N LEU A 564 -18.06 -28.00 -5.19
CA LEU A 564 -18.75 -29.19 -4.68
C LEU A 564 -19.32 -28.98 -3.28
N SER A 565 -18.85 -27.99 -2.53
CA SER A 565 -19.46 -27.64 -1.25
C SER A 565 -20.86 -27.04 -1.42
N GLU A 566 -21.12 -26.34 -2.53
CA GLU A 566 -22.41 -25.73 -2.85
C GLU A 566 -23.45 -26.74 -3.36
N VAL A 567 -23.00 -27.91 -3.83
CA VAL A 567 -23.88 -29.00 -4.27
C VAL A 567 -24.57 -29.59 -3.04
N LYS A 568 -25.90 -29.48 -2.95
CA LYS A 568 -26.65 -29.92 -1.75
C LYS A 568 -27.08 -31.39 -1.79
N VAL A 569 -27.19 -31.98 -2.98
CA VAL A 569 -27.75 -33.31 -3.20
C VAL A 569 -26.79 -34.14 -4.03
N GLU A 570 -26.57 -35.40 -3.65
CA GLU A 570 -25.82 -36.35 -4.48
C GLU A 570 -26.48 -36.48 -5.84
N THR A 571 -25.71 -36.27 -6.91
CA THR A 571 -26.26 -36.27 -8.27
C THR A 571 -25.42 -37.09 -9.23
N SER A 572 -26.11 -37.86 -10.06
CA SER A 572 -25.53 -38.60 -11.18
C SER A 572 -25.40 -37.70 -12.40
N LEU A 573 -24.18 -37.56 -12.92
CA LEU A 573 -23.94 -36.93 -14.22
C LEU A 573 -23.94 -38.00 -15.31
N ASP A 574 -24.43 -37.63 -16.49
CA ASP A 574 -24.48 -38.52 -17.66
C ASP A 574 -23.07 -38.76 -18.22
N ARG A 575 -22.79 -40.01 -18.63
CA ARG A 575 -21.54 -40.43 -19.28
C ARG A 575 -21.16 -39.53 -20.46
N GLU A 576 -22.15 -39.07 -21.25
CA GLU A 576 -21.94 -38.25 -22.46
C GLU A 576 -21.96 -36.73 -22.20
N LEU A 577 -22.07 -36.27 -20.94
CA LEU A 577 -22.23 -34.85 -20.61
C LEU A 577 -21.19 -33.94 -21.29
N PHE A 578 -19.91 -34.34 -21.21
CA PHE A 578 -18.80 -33.54 -21.73
C PHE A 578 -18.53 -33.76 -23.22
N LYS A 579 -19.08 -34.83 -23.82
CA LYS A 579 -18.85 -35.23 -25.22
C LYS A 579 -19.13 -34.10 -26.22
N ASN A 580 -20.15 -33.30 -25.94
CA ASN A 580 -20.59 -32.21 -26.82
C ASN A 580 -19.95 -30.85 -26.49
N MET A 581 -19.14 -30.75 -25.44
CA MET A 581 -18.48 -29.51 -25.00
C MET A 581 -17.12 -29.31 -25.69
N ARG A 582 -17.12 -29.29 -27.02
CA ARG A 582 -15.88 -29.31 -27.84
C ARG A 582 -14.95 -28.11 -27.64
N ASN A 583 -15.47 -27.00 -27.11
CA ASN A 583 -14.72 -25.76 -26.85
C ASN A 583 -14.25 -25.63 -25.38
N LEU A 584 -14.45 -26.65 -24.54
CA LEU A 584 -14.10 -26.61 -23.13
C LEU A 584 -12.58 -26.49 -22.94
N ARG A 585 -12.16 -25.44 -22.24
CA ARG A 585 -10.75 -25.17 -21.87
C ARG A 585 -10.47 -25.42 -20.40
N TYR A 586 -11.45 -25.17 -19.53
CA TYR A 586 -11.25 -25.25 -18.09
C TYR A 586 -12.36 -26.12 -17.48
N LEU A 587 -11.97 -27.20 -16.82
CA LEU A 587 -12.87 -28.01 -16.02
C LEU A 587 -12.31 -28.06 -14.60
N LYS A 588 -12.99 -27.41 -13.67
CA LYS A 588 -12.58 -27.29 -12.26
C LYS A 588 -13.75 -27.67 -11.36
N LEU A 589 -13.66 -28.85 -10.76
CA LEU A 589 -14.57 -29.36 -9.74
C LEU A 589 -13.77 -29.45 -8.43
N TYR A 590 -14.05 -28.53 -7.50
CA TYR A 590 -13.23 -28.30 -6.31
C TYR A 590 -14.12 -28.07 -5.08
N ASN A 591 -13.54 -27.99 -3.88
CA ASN A 591 -14.28 -27.69 -2.65
C ASN A 591 -13.63 -26.49 -1.94
N SER A 592 -14.39 -25.41 -1.70
CA SER A 592 -13.88 -24.20 -1.02
C SER A 592 -13.80 -24.32 0.50
N HIS A 593 -14.67 -25.14 1.12
CA HIS A 593 -14.76 -25.26 2.57
C HIS A 593 -13.59 -26.03 3.15
N CYS A 594 -13.01 -26.95 2.37
CA CYS A 594 -11.76 -27.58 2.75
C CYS A 594 -10.97 -28.12 1.55
N PRO A 595 -9.81 -27.52 1.21
CA PRO A 595 -8.89 -28.07 0.23
C PRO A 595 -8.21 -29.38 0.68
N GLN A 596 -8.26 -29.72 1.97
CA GLN A 596 -7.50 -30.82 2.58
C GLN A 596 -8.35 -31.87 3.33
N GLU A 597 -9.66 -31.69 3.49
CA GLU A 597 -10.50 -32.69 4.18
C GLU A 597 -11.06 -33.72 3.21
N CYS A 598 -10.55 -34.95 3.35
CA CYS A 598 -10.98 -36.14 2.64
C CYS A 598 -12.40 -36.62 3.04
N LYS A 599 -13.10 -35.97 3.98
CA LYS A 599 -14.26 -36.56 4.68
C LYS A 599 -15.62 -36.32 4.01
N THR A 600 -15.80 -35.31 3.15
CA THR A 600 -17.08 -35.14 2.46
C THR A 600 -17.19 -36.16 1.32
N ASN A 601 -18.22 -37.02 1.32
CA ASN A 601 -18.49 -37.94 0.22
C ASN A 601 -18.51 -37.18 -1.12
N ASN A 602 -18.03 -37.83 -2.19
CA ASN A 602 -18.12 -37.24 -3.52
C ASN A 602 -19.61 -37.11 -3.88
N LYS A 603 -20.10 -35.88 -3.97
CA LYS A 603 -21.51 -35.61 -4.28
C LYS A 603 -21.86 -35.82 -5.74
N ILE A 604 -20.86 -36.04 -6.59
CA ILE A 604 -21.03 -36.33 -8.01
C ILE A 604 -20.74 -37.81 -8.23
N ASN A 605 -21.73 -38.53 -8.77
CA ASN A 605 -21.58 -39.92 -9.17
C ASN A 605 -21.59 -40.05 -10.70
N MET A 606 -20.84 -41.01 -11.22
CA MET A 606 -20.73 -41.36 -12.65
C MET A 606 -20.92 -42.88 -12.80
N PRO A 607 -22.13 -43.40 -12.59
CA PRO A 607 -22.37 -44.84 -12.51
C PRO A 607 -22.07 -45.59 -13.82
N ASP A 608 -22.26 -44.94 -14.96
CA ASP A 608 -22.08 -45.53 -16.30
C ASP A 608 -20.69 -45.25 -16.91
N GLY A 609 -19.75 -44.74 -16.12
CA GLY A 609 -18.44 -44.28 -16.60
C GLY A 609 -18.47 -42.86 -17.18
N LEU A 610 -17.45 -42.49 -17.94
CA LEU A 610 -17.24 -41.11 -18.40
C LEU A 610 -16.60 -41.05 -19.80
N GLU A 611 -17.14 -40.22 -20.70
CA GLU A 611 -16.48 -39.84 -21.96
C GLU A 611 -15.90 -38.43 -21.85
N LEU A 612 -14.62 -38.27 -22.21
CA LEU A 612 -13.90 -36.99 -22.15
C LEU A 612 -13.11 -36.71 -23.45
N PRO A 613 -13.74 -36.65 -24.63
CA PRO A 613 -13.07 -36.36 -25.90
C PRO A 613 -12.74 -34.85 -26.05
N LEU A 614 -12.03 -34.29 -25.07
CA LEU A 614 -11.86 -32.86 -24.87
C LEU A 614 -10.45 -32.39 -25.26
N LYS A 615 -10.29 -32.05 -26.55
CA LYS A 615 -8.99 -31.63 -27.11
C LYS A 615 -8.53 -30.24 -26.69
N GLU A 616 -9.45 -29.32 -26.42
CA GLU A 616 -9.14 -27.91 -26.10
C GLU A 616 -8.84 -27.66 -24.62
N VAL A 617 -8.93 -28.69 -23.76
CA VAL A 617 -8.75 -28.54 -22.31
C VAL A 617 -7.31 -28.17 -21.97
N ARG A 618 -7.18 -27.09 -21.20
CA ARG A 618 -5.94 -26.52 -20.70
C ARG A 618 -5.76 -26.74 -19.20
N CYS A 619 -6.86 -26.76 -18.45
CA CYS A 619 -6.88 -27.04 -17.03
C CYS A 619 -7.94 -28.10 -16.73
N LEU A 620 -7.53 -29.23 -16.17
CA LEU A 620 -8.40 -30.27 -15.64
C LEU A 620 -8.14 -30.41 -14.15
N HIS A 621 -9.04 -29.91 -13.32
CA HIS A 621 -9.04 -30.09 -11.88
C HIS A 621 -10.31 -30.82 -11.46
N TRP A 622 -10.16 -32.02 -10.94
CA TRP A 622 -11.26 -32.83 -10.44
C TRP A 622 -10.92 -33.43 -9.08
N LEU A 623 -11.48 -32.84 -8.03
CA LEU A 623 -11.34 -33.37 -6.67
C LEU A 623 -12.07 -34.71 -6.56
N LYS A 624 -11.37 -35.75 -6.06
CA LYS A 624 -11.89 -37.12 -5.91
C LYS A 624 -12.41 -37.70 -7.23
N PHE A 625 -11.55 -37.69 -8.26
CA PHE A 625 -11.89 -38.28 -9.53
C PHE A 625 -12.23 -39.78 -9.35
N PRO A 626 -13.40 -40.24 -9.83
CA PRO A 626 -13.98 -41.50 -9.40
C PRO A 626 -13.49 -42.74 -10.15
N LEU A 627 -12.82 -42.58 -11.30
CA LEU A 627 -12.35 -43.71 -12.11
C LEU A 627 -10.90 -44.06 -11.80
N GLU A 628 -10.53 -45.30 -12.07
CA GLU A 628 -9.17 -45.85 -11.90
C GLU A 628 -8.16 -45.28 -12.90
N GLU A 629 -8.63 -44.73 -14.02
CA GLU A 629 -7.83 -44.01 -15.02
C GLU A 629 -8.69 -42.99 -15.77
N LEU A 630 -8.05 -42.00 -16.41
CA LEU A 630 -8.75 -41.09 -17.31
C LEU A 630 -9.22 -41.86 -18.56
N PRO A 631 -10.41 -41.53 -19.12
CA PRO A 631 -10.94 -42.16 -20.31
C PRO A 631 -9.95 -42.19 -21.49
N ASN A 632 -9.95 -43.30 -22.24
CA ASN A 632 -9.01 -43.50 -23.35
C ASN A 632 -9.14 -42.44 -24.46
N ASP A 633 -10.34 -41.88 -24.65
CA ASP A 633 -10.65 -40.82 -25.62
C ASP A 633 -10.14 -39.42 -25.21
N PHE A 634 -9.57 -39.26 -24.02
CA PHE A 634 -8.96 -38.01 -23.58
C PHE A 634 -7.66 -37.67 -24.33
N ASP A 635 -7.58 -36.49 -24.94
CA ASP A 635 -6.41 -35.99 -25.67
C ASP A 635 -5.73 -34.84 -24.89
N PRO A 636 -4.58 -35.06 -24.24
CA PRO A 636 -3.91 -34.06 -23.41
C PRO A 636 -3.01 -33.08 -24.20
N ILE A 637 -3.16 -33.00 -25.54
CA ILE A 637 -2.27 -32.18 -26.40
C ILE A 637 -2.19 -30.70 -25.98
N ASN A 638 -3.29 -30.12 -25.47
CA ASN A 638 -3.35 -28.73 -25.01
C ASN A 638 -3.36 -28.60 -23.48
N LEU A 639 -3.22 -29.70 -22.74
CA LEU A 639 -3.33 -29.73 -21.29
C LEU A 639 -2.08 -29.10 -20.65
N VAL A 640 -2.29 -28.08 -19.82
CA VAL A 640 -1.23 -27.32 -19.13
C VAL A 640 -1.17 -27.68 -17.64
N ASP A 641 -2.33 -27.81 -17.00
CA ASP A 641 -2.48 -28.13 -15.58
C ASP A 641 -3.46 -29.30 -15.36
N LEU A 642 -2.99 -30.34 -14.69
CA LEU A 642 -3.77 -31.53 -14.33
C LEU A 642 -3.78 -31.70 -12.81
N LYS A 643 -4.95 -31.67 -12.20
CA LYS A 643 -5.14 -31.83 -10.75
C LYS A 643 -6.22 -32.86 -10.46
N LEU A 644 -5.83 -34.03 -9.98
CA LEU A 644 -6.73 -35.10 -9.57
C LEU A 644 -6.49 -35.49 -8.10
N PRO A 645 -6.62 -34.54 -7.15
CA PRO A 645 -6.34 -34.81 -5.75
C PRO A 645 -7.37 -35.79 -5.14
N TYR A 646 -6.92 -36.66 -4.24
CA TYR A 646 -7.74 -37.67 -3.54
C TYR A 646 -8.51 -38.62 -4.47
N SER A 647 -7.97 -38.90 -5.65
CA SER A 647 -8.66 -39.70 -6.67
C SER A 647 -8.39 -41.19 -6.54
N GLU A 648 -9.27 -42.00 -7.12
CA GLU A 648 -9.19 -43.46 -7.15
C GLU A 648 -8.24 -44.00 -8.23
N ILE A 649 -7.49 -43.12 -8.90
CA ILE A 649 -6.62 -43.48 -10.02
C ILE A 649 -5.48 -44.44 -9.60
N GLU A 650 -5.27 -45.47 -10.42
CA GLU A 650 -4.12 -46.37 -10.33
C GLU A 650 -3.00 -45.94 -11.31
N ARG A 651 -3.41 -45.37 -12.44
CA ARG A 651 -2.57 -44.74 -13.48
C ARG A 651 -3.35 -43.64 -14.19
N LEU A 652 -2.67 -42.73 -14.89
CA LEU A 652 -3.33 -41.61 -15.57
C LEU A 652 -4.14 -42.04 -16.81
N TRP A 653 -3.53 -42.77 -17.73
CA TRP A 653 -4.15 -43.29 -18.95
C TRP A 653 -3.31 -44.42 -19.53
N ASP A 654 -3.94 -45.23 -20.40
CA ASP A 654 -3.24 -46.27 -21.15
C ASP A 654 -2.49 -45.71 -22.36
N GLY A 655 -1.38 -46.37 -22.72
CA GLY A 655 -0.53 -46.00 -23.84
C GLY A 655 0.20 -44.65 -23.68
N VAL A 656 0.86 -44.22 -24.76
CA VAL A 656 1.72 -43.03 -24.77
C VAL A 656 1.01 -41.89 -25.50
N LYS A 657 0.68 -40.81 -24.78
CA LYS A 657 0.02 -39.60 -25.32
C LYS A 657 0.97 -38.41 -25.35
N ASP A 658 0.84 -37.55 -26.36
CA ASP A 658 1.66 -36.34 -26.49
C ASP A 658 1.18 -35.26 -25.52
N THR A 659 2.12 -34.68 -24.75
CA THR A 659 1.84 -33.66 -23.71
C THR A 659 2.79 -32.47 -23.85
N PRO A 660 2.77 -31.75 -24.99
CA PRO A 660 3.78 -30.75 -25.33
C PRO A 660 3.73 -29.50 -24.43
N VAL A 661 2.60 -29.21 -23.79
CA VAL A 661 2.43 -27.97 -22.98
C VAL A 661 2.13 -28.24 -21.50
N LEU A 662 2.16 -29.51 -21.06
CA LEU A 662 1.89 -29.91 -19.68
C LEU A 662 3.02 -29.43 -18.75
N LYS A 663 2.65 -28.62 -17.75
CA LYS A 663 3.61 -28.00 -16.82
C LYS A 663 3.35 -28.37 -15.36
N TRP A 664 2.10 -28.62 -14.97
CA TRP A 664 1.73 -28.88 -13.60
C TRP A 664 0.86 -30.13 -13.49
N VAL A 665 1.26 -31.03 -12.59
CA VAL A 665 0.51 -32.23 -12.26
C VAL A 665 0.40 -32.35 -10.74
N ASP A 666 -0.82 -32.48 -10.23
CA ASP A 666 -1.13 -32.72 -8.82
C ASP A 666 -2.04 -33.93 -8.68
N LEU A 667 -1.51 -35.02 -8.11
CA LEU A 667 -2.23 -36.27 -7.86
C LEU A 667 -2.20 -36.61 -6.37
N ASN A 668 -2.07 -35.60 -5.50
CA ASN A 668 -1.89 -35.85 -4.08
C ASN A 668 -3.02 -36.71 -3.50
N HIS A 669 -2.68 -37.57 -2.55
CA HIS A 669 -3.54 -38.49 -1.84
C HIS A 669 -4.33 -39.46 -2.74
N SER A 670 -3.93 -39.63 -4.01
CA SER A 670 -4.34 -40.76 -4.82
C SER A 670 -3.64 -42.02 -4.33
N SER A 671 -4.20 -42.63 -3.28
CA SER A 671 -3.58 -43.71 -2.52
C SER A 671 -3.35 -44.99 -3.32
N LYS A 672 -4.14 -45.23 -4.37
CA LYS A 672 -4.01 -46.37 -5.30
C LYS A 672 -3.03 -46.16 -6.44
N LEU A 673 -2.55 -44.92 -6.64
CA LEU A 673 -1.65 -44.58 -7.74
C LEU A 673 -0.34 -45.38 -7.63
N CYS A 674 -0.11 -46.26 -8.61
CA CYS A 674 1.06 -47.14 -8.66
C CYS A 674 1.93 -46.92 -9.90
N SER A 675 1.41 -46.27 -10.94
CA SER A 675 2.14 -46.03 -12.21
C SER A 675 2.02 -44.59 -12.71
N LEU A 676 3.13 -44.06 -13.22
CA LEU A 676 3.24 -42.73 -13.84
C LEU A 676 3.58 -42.78 -15.33
N SER A 677 3.40 -43.95 -15.99
CA SER A 677 3.75 -44.15 -17.40
C SER A 677 3.08 -43.15 -18.36
N GLY A 678 1.90 -42.65 -17.99
CA GLY A 678 1.19 -41.60 -18.73
C GLY A 678 1.97 -40.27 -18.85
N LEU A 679 2.95 -40.03 -17.97
CA LEU A 679 3.81 -38.83 -17.97
C LEU A 679 5.15 -39.03 -18.71
N SER A 680 5.35 -40.16 -19.39
CA SER A 680 6.59 -40.48 -20.11
C SER A 680 6.97 -39.48 -21.22
N LYS A 681 6.00 -38.75 -21.79
CA LYS A 681 6.22 -37.70 -22.81
C LYS A 681 6.12 -36.26 -22.27
N ALA A 682 5.95 -36.07 -20.96
CA ALA A 682 5.75 -34.74 -20.36
C ALA A 682 7.04 -33.92 -20.21
N GLN A 683 7.69 -33.59 -21.33
CA GLN A 683 9.02 -32.96 -21.37
C GLN A 683 9.06 -31.56 -20.73
N ASN A 684 7.91 -30.87 -20.64
CA ASN A 684 7.81 -29.51 -20.09
C ASN A 684 7.27 -29.47 -18.64
N LEU A 685 7.14 -30.64 -17.99
CA LEU A 685 6.63 -30.75 -16.63
C LEU A 685 7.56 -30.02 -15.64
N GLN A 686 7.02 -29.04 -14.92
CA GLN A 686 7.76 -28.20 -13.97
C GLN A 686 7.42 -28.52 -12.52
N ARG A 687 6.19 -28.93 -12.20
CA ARG A 687 5.82 -29.37 -10.86
C ARG A 687 5.02 -30.67 -10.89
N LEU A 688 5.39 -31.58 -10.01
CA LEU A 688 4.72 -32.85 -9.79
C LEU A 688 4.47 -33.03 -8.29
N ASN A 689 3.20 -33.02 -7.90
CA ASN A 689 2.77 -33.28 -6.54
C ASN A 689 2.14 -34.67 -6.43
N LEU A 690 2.75 -35.52 -5.62
CA LEU A 690 2.36 -36.90 -5.35
C LEU A 690 2.21 -37.13 -3.84
N GLU A 691 2.09 -36.07 -3.03
CA GLU A 691 1.97 -36.16 -1.58
C GLU A 691 0.90 -37.19 -1.18
N GLY A 692 1.22 -38.17 -0.34
CA GLY A 692 0.26 -39.16 0.16
C GLY A 692 -0.15 -40.24 -0.85
N CYS A 693 0.51 -40.37 -2.00
CA CYS A 693 0.37 -41.52 -2.89
C CYS A 693 1.07 -42.75 -2.27
N THR A 694 0.37 -43.47 -1.39
CA THR A 694 0.96 -44.53 -0.56
C THR A 694 1.32 -45.80 -1.33
N SER A 695 0.67 -46.11 -2.46
CA SER A 695 0.99 -47.29 -3.29
C SER A 695 2.14 -47.05 -4.27
N LEU A 696 2.67 -45.82 -4.36
CA LEU A 696 3.73 -45.48 -5.30
C LEU A 696 5.10 -45.96 -4.81
N GLU A 697 5.73 -46.84 -5.57
CA GLU A 697 7.05 -47.41 -5.23
C GLU A 697 8.22 -46.77 -5.98
N SER A 698 7.98 -46.19 -7.17
CA SER A 698 9.02 -45.75 -8.11
C SER A 698 8.55 -44.62 -9.01
N LEU A 699 9.48 -43.80 -9.53
CA LEU A 699 9.22 -42.77 -10.55
C LEU A 699 9.82 -43.09 -11.94
N ARG A 700 10.31 -44.32 -12.16
CA ARG A 700 11.10 -44.67 -13.37
C ARG A 700 10.36 -44.44 -14.70
N ASP A 701 9.03 -44.49 -14.69
CA ASP A 701 8.20 -44.43 -15.91
C ASP A 701 7.79 -43.00 -16.30
N ALA A 702 8.17 -41.98 -15.52
CA ALA A 702 7.86 -40.57 -15.79
C ALA A 702 9.07 -39.82 -16.38
N ASN A 703 8.80 -38.85 -17.27
CA ASN A 703 9.83 -37.93 -17.72
C ASN A 703 9.92 -36.70 -16.81
N LEU A 704 11.04 -36.58 -16.10
CA LEU A 704 11.23 -35.55 -15.07
C LEU A 704 12.29 -34.50 -15.45
N MET A 705 12.78 -34.47 -16.70
CA MET A 705 13.99 -33.70 -17.09
C MET A 705 13.88 -32.18 -16.83
N SER A 706 12.67 -31.61 -16.90
CA SER A 706 12.41 -30.17 -16.73
C SER A 706 11.83 -29.80 -15.36
N LEU A 707 11.77 -30.76 -14.43
CA LEU A 707 11.06 -30.61 -13.16
C LEU A 707 11.79 -29.64 -12.22
N LYS A 708 11.07 -28.63 -11.73
CA LYS A 708 11.54 -27.66 -10.73
C LYS A 708 11.08 -28.02 -9.31
N THR A 709 9.91 -28.64 -9.16
CA THR A 709 9.37 -29.01 -7.85
C THR A 709 8.82 -30.44 -7.88
N LEU A 710 9.27 -31.26 -6.92
CA LEU A 710 8.77 -32.61 -6.70
C LEU A 710 8.33 -32.78 -5.25
N THR A 711 7.09 -33.23 -5.05
CA THR A 711 6.56 -33.56 -3.73
C THR A 711 6.17 -35.03 -3.66
N LEU A 712 6.82 -35.78 -2.78
CA LEU A 712 6.57 -37.19 -2.44
C LEU A 712 6.23 -37.36 -0.95
N SER A 713 5.87 -36.26 -0.28
CA SER A 713 5.61 -36.26 1.15
C SER A 713 4.57 -37.33 1.52
N ASN A 714 4.79 -38.12 2.57
CA ASN A 714 3.92 -39.21 3.03
C ASN A 714 3.70 -40.34 2.00
N CYS A 715 4.55 -40.50 0.96
CA CYS A 715 4.59 -41.71 0.12
C CYS A 715 5.30 -42.85 0.89
N SER A 716 4.57 -43.54 1.76
CA SER A 716 5.14 -44.51 2.71
C SER A 716 5.80 -45.74 2.08
N ASN A 717 5.39 -46.18 0.89
CA ASN A 717 6.04 -47.30 0.18
C ASN A 717 7.21 -46.86 -0.72
N PHE A 718 7.46 -45.56 -0.84
CA PHE A 718 8.55 -45.03 -1.66
C PHE A 718 9.89 -45.21 -0.92
N LYS A 719 10.76 -46.07 -1.47
CA LYS A 719 12.01 -46.53 -0.82
C LYS A 719 13.28 -45.99 -1.48
N GLU A 720 13.27 -45.76 -2.78
CA GLU A 720 14.45 -45.37 -3.55
C GLU A 720 14.16 -44.15 -4.41
N PHE A 721 15.00 -43.11 -4.28
CA PHE A 721 14.92 -41.93 -5.12
C PHE A 721 15.74 -42.14 -6.42
N PRO A 722 15.15 -42.02 -7.61
CA PRO A 722 15.83 -42.36 -8.89
C PRO A 722 16.80 -41.27 -9.38
N LEU A 723 17.39 -41.48 -10.57
CA LEU A 723 18.22 -40.50 -11.29
C LEU A 723 17.49 -39.16 -11.44
N ILE A 724 18.17 -38.08 -11.07
CA ILE A 724 17.55 -36.80 -10.73
C ILE A 724 17.78 -35.74 -11.83
N PRO A 725 16.77 -34.91 -12.17
CA PRO A 725 16.94 -33.78 -13.09
C PRO A 725 17.75 -32.62 -12.48
N GLU A 726 18.71 -32.06 -13.24
CA GLU A 726 19.52 -30.90 -12.81
C GLU A 726 18.71 -29.60 -12.61
N SER A 727 17.47 -29.57 -13.10
CA SER A 727 16.57 -28.42 -13.07
C SER A 727 15.83 -28.22 -11.75
N LEU A 728 15.92 -29.18 -10.81
CA LEU A 728 15.14 -29.19 -9.57
C LEU A 728 15.55 -28.07 -8.60
N GLU A 729 14.55 -27.35 -8.09
CA GLU A 729 14.70 -26.23 -7.15
C GLU A 729 14.14 -26.57 -5.75
N ALA A 730 13.12 -27.42 -5.67
CA ALA A 730 12.54 -27.86 -4.39
C ALA A 730 12.16 -29.35 -4.42
N LEU A 731 12.58 -30.08 -3.39
CA LEU A 731 12.33 -31.51 -3.22
C LEU A 731 11.76 -31.81 -1.83
N TYR A 732 10.58 -32.42 -1.79
CA TYR A 732 9.92 -32.87 -0.57
C TYR A 732 9.79 -34.39 -0.56
N LEU A 733 10.43 -35.02 0.42
CA LEU A 733 10.51 -36.46 0.65
C LEU A 733 10.03 -36.81 2.08
N ASP A 734 9.47 -35.86 2.82
CA ASP A 734 9.11 -36.06 4.22
C ASP A 734 8.11 -37.19 4.43
N GLY A 735 8.27 -38.00 5.47
CA GLY A 735 7.39 -39.15 5.75
C GLY A 735 7.48 -40.30 4.74
N THR A 736 8.52 -40.34 3.89
CA THR A 736 8.81 -41.49 3.02
C THR A 736 9.64 -42.56 3.74
N SER A 737 9.76 -43.74 3.14
CA SER A 737 10.58 -44.87 3.63
C SER A 737 11.99 -44.89 3.03
N ILE A 738 12.50 -43.75 2.58
CA ILE A 738 13.85 -43.62 2.02
C ILE A 738 14.89 -43.87 3.11
N SER A 739 15.83 -44.79 2.83
CA SER A 739 16.94 -45.11 3.73
C SER A 739 18.23 -44.34 3.42
N GLN A 740 18.42 -43.93 2.16
CA GLN A 740 19.59 -43.19 1.68
C GLN A 740 19.27 -42.35 0.44
N LEU A 741 20.03 -41.27 0.23
CA LEU A 741 20.04 -40.51 -1.02
C LEU A 741 21.15 -41.02 -1.94
N PRO A 742 20.98 -41.00 -3.27
CA PRO A 742 22.03 -41.37 -4.21
C PRO A 742 23.14 -40.31 -4.29
N ASP A 743 24.38 -40.73 -4.60
CA ASP A 743 25.56 -39.84 -4.67
C ASP A 743 25.44 -38.73 -5.74
N ASN A 744 24.62 -38.95 -6.77
CA ASN A 744 24.37 -37.95 -7.81
C ASN A 744 23.49 -36.77 -7.34
N VAL A 745 22.99 -36.77 -6.10
CA VAL A 745 22.23 -35.63 -5.53
C VAL A 745 23.02 -34.34 -5.56
N GLY A 746 24.36 -34.38 -5.50
CA GLY A 746 25.24 -33.22 -5.66
C GLY A 746 25.10 -32.49 -7.01
N ASN A 747 24.54 -33.14 -8.04
CA ASN A 747 24.31 -32.52 -9.36
C ASN A 747 23.15 -31.52 -9.37
N LEU A 748 22.34 -31.43 -8.31
CA LEU A 748 21.20 -30.52 -8.22
C LEU A 748 21.61 -29.08 -7.92
N LYS A 749 22.40 -28.49 -8.81
CA LYS A 749 23.01 -27.17 -8.66
C LYS A 749 22.01 -26.03 -8.43
N ARG A 750 20.72 -26.24 -8.75
CA ARG A 750 19.62 -25.29 -8.57
C ARG A 750 18.76 -25.55 -7.31
N LEU A 751 19.00 -26.65 -6.58
CA LEU A 751 18.17 -27.03 -5.43
C LEU A 751 18.31 -25.99 -4.32
N VAL A 752 17.20 -25.36 -3.95
CA VAL A 752 17.09 -24.36 -2.88
C VAL A 752 16.55 -24.98 -1.60
N LEU A 753 15.68 -25.99 -1.70
CA LEU A 753 15.04 -26.65 -0.57
C LEU A 753 15.06 -28.17 -0.71
N LEU A 754 15.53 -28.86 0.34
CA LEU A 754 15.41 -30.30 0.52
C LEU A 754 14.71 -30.60 1.86
N ASN A 755 13.52 -31.21 1.80
CA ASN A 755 12.78 -31.64 2.97
C ASN A 755 12.73 -33.17 3.04
N MET A 756 13.27 -33.74 4.11
CA MET A 756 13.21 -35.18 4.42
C MET A 756 12.74 -35.40 5.87
N LYS A 757 11.90 -34.48 6.40
CA LYS A 757 11.34 -34.60 7.74
C LYS A 757 10.67 -35.97 7.94
N ASP A 758 10.81 -36.58 9.10
CA ASP A 758 10.19 -37.86 9.47
C ASP A 758 10.54 -39.03 8.51
N CYS A 759 11.64 -38.96 7.76
CA CYS A 759 12.23 -40.11 7.07
C CYS A 759 12.92 -41.03 8.08
N LYS A 760 12.12 -41.80 8.82
CA LYS A 760 12.57 -42.61 9.98
C LYS A 760 13.59 -43.69 9.64
N LEU A 761 13.68 -44.11 8.37
CA LEU A 761 14.64 -45.11 7.90
C LEU A 761 15.96 -44.51 7.41
N LEU A 762 16.08 -43.18 7.33
CA LEU A 762 17.26 -42.50 6.82
C LEU A 762 18.45 -42.69 7.78
N GLU A 763 19.50 -43.36 7.30
CA GLU A 763 20.67 -43.68 8.13
C GLU A 763 21.84 -42.71 7.92
N THR A 764 22.02 -42.22 6.69
CA THR A 764 23.14 -41.34 6.31
C THR A 764 22.73 -40.29 5.28
N ILE A 765 23.42 -39.15 5.29
CA ILE A 765 23.37 -38.13 4.24
C ILE A 765 24.70 -38.13 3.48
N PRO A 766 24.70 -38.19 2.13
CA PRO A 766 25.95 -38.21 1.37
C PRO A 766 26.67 -36.86 1.43
N THR A 767 28.00 -36.87 1.40
CA THR A 767 28.86 -35.68 1.51
C THR A 767 28.65 -34.69 0.36
N CYS A 768 28.21 -35.17 -0.82
CA CYS A 768 27.93 -34.37 -2.00
C CYS A 768 26.75 -33.38 -1.83
N VAL A 769 25.90 -33.54 -0.79
CA VAL A 769 24.91 -32.50 -0.39
C VAL A 769 25.60 -31.17 -0.09
N GLY A 770 26.88 -31.22 0.34
CA GLY A 770 27.71 -30.05 0.54
C GLY A 770 28.12 -29.28 -0.71
N GLU A 771 27.95 -29.87 -1.89
CA GLU A 771 28.28 -29.25 -3.19
C GLU A 771 27.11 -28.43 -3.76
N LEU A 772 25.93 -28.51 -3.12
CA LEU A 772 24.71 -27.82 -3.52
C LEU A 772 24.76 -26.32 -3.19
N LYS A 773 25.41 -25.54 -4.07
CA LYS A 773 25.65 -24.09 -3.88
C LYS A 773 24.39 -23.22 -3.77
N ALA A 774 23.25 -23.70 -4.26
CA ALA A 774 21.97 -22.98 -4.20
C ALA A 774 21.14 -23.36 -2.96
N LEU A 775 21.51 -24.41 -2.23
CA LEU A 775 20.70 -24.95 -1.14
C LEU A 775 20.66 -23.94 0.00
N GLN A 776 19.45 -23.52 0.36
CA GLN A 776 19.20 -22.58 1.45
C GLN A 776 18.55 -23.25 2.65
N LYS A 777 17.76 -24.31 2.44
CA LYS A 777 17.02 -25.00 3.51
C LYS A 777 17.15 -26.52 3.38
N LEU A 778 17.69 -27.14 4.43
CA LEU A 778 17.76 -28.60 4.61
C LEU A 778 16.99 -29.00 5.86
N VAL A 779 15.97 -29.84 5.71
CA VAL A 779 15.12 -30.32 6.81
C VAL A 779 15.27 -31.83 6.94
N LEU A 780 15.77 -32.26 8.09
CA LEU A 780 16.02 -33.66 8.46
C LEU A 780 15.37 -34.00 9.82
N SER A 781 14.49 -33.12 10.32
CA SER A 781 13.78 -33.29 11.59
C SER A 781 13.09 -34.65 11.68
N GLY A 782 13.14 -35.34 12.81
CA GLY A 782 12.48 -36.63 13.01
C GLY A 782 13.11 -37.83 12.29
N CYS A 783 14.27 -37.66 11.63
CA CYS A 783 15.06 -38.76 11.06
C CYS A 783 15.77 -39.54 12.19
N SER A 784 15.01 -40.37 12.91
CA SER A 784 15.48 -41.00 14.15
C SER A 784 16.64 -41.99 14.00
N LYS A 785 16.89 -42.53 12.80
CA LYS A 785 18.05 -43.38 12.51
C LYS A 785 19.31 -42.62 12.08
N LEU A 786 19.22 -41.32 11.82
CA LEU A 786 20.36 -40.50 11.42
C LEU A 786 21.27 -40.25 12.63
N LYS A 787 22.42 -40.95 12.68
CA LYS A 787 23.36 -40.92 13.81
C LYS A 787 24.50 -39.90 13.66
N GLU A 788 24.83 -39.58 12.42
CA GLU A 788 25.96 -38.72 12.07
C GLU A 788 25.55 -37.80 10.92
N PHE A 789 26.10 -36.58 10.92
CA PHE A 789 25.96 -35.64 9.81
C PHE A 789 27.32 -35.53 9.11
N PRO A 790 27.39 -35.64 7.77
CA PRO A 790 28.66 -35.62 7.05
C PRO A 790 29.45 -34.32 7.27
N GLU A 791 30.78 -34.41 7.27
CA GLU A 791 31.65 -33.24 7.31
C GLU A 791 31.53 -32.45 6.00
N ILE A 792 30.83 -31.32 6.05
CA ILE A 792 30.56 -30.48 4.89
C ILE A 792 31.17 -29.09 5.09
N ASN A 793 32.31 -28.84 4.48
CA ASN A 793 33.03 -27.56 4.66
C ASN A 793 32.62 -26.45 3.67
N LYS A 794 31.70 -26.72 2.73
CA LYS A 794 31.32 -25.81 1.63
C LYS A 794 29.81 -25.57 1.47
N SER A 795 28.98 -25.97 2.43
CA SER A 795 27.52 -25.81 2.32
C SER A 795 27.10 -24.34 2.26
N SER A 796 26.13 -24.03 1.40
CA SER A 796 25.42 -22.74 1.34
C SER A 796 24.14 -22.71 2.19
N SER A 797 23.83 -23.81 2.90
CA SER A 797 22.57 -23.95 3.64
C SER A 797 22.46 -22.89 4.73
N LYS A 798 21.43 -22.05 4.66
CA LYS A 798 21.13 -21.03 5.67
C LYS A 798 20.31 -21.59 6.82
N ILE A 799 19.45 -22.58 6.54
CA ILE A 799 18.56 -23.21 7.52
C ILE A 799 18.83 -24.71 7.53
N LEU A 800 19.20 -25.24 8.70
CA LEU A 800 19.39 -26.66 8.93
C LEU A 800 18.55 -27.11 10.12
N LEU A 801 17.59 -28.00 9.88
CA LEU A 801 16.73 -28.57 10.91
C LEU A 801 17.09 -30.05 11.11
N LEU A 802 17.54 -30.40 12.31
CA LEU A 802 18.02 -31.71 12.73
C LEU A 802 17.36 -32.13 14.06
N ASP A 803 16.22 -31.54 14.41
CA ASP A 803 15.52 -31.88 15.65
C ASP A 803 14.97 -33.30 15.65
N GLY A 804 15.02 -34.00 16.78
CA GLY A 804 14.52 -35.36 16.91
C GLY A 804 15.26 -36.42 16.08
N THR A 805 16.56 -36.20 15.81
CA THR A 805 17.45 -37.19 15.19
C THR A 805 18.26 -37.95 16.26
N SER A 806 19.19 -38.80 15.84
CA SER A 806 20.12 -39.52 16.75
C SER A 806 21.56 -38.98 16.68
N ILE A 807 21.75 -37.74 16.21
CA ILE A 807 23.08 -37.15 16.06
C ILE A 807 23.78 -36.99 17.40
N LYS A 808 25.06 -37.38 17.43
CA LYS A 808 25.92 -37.28 18.62
C LYS A 808 26.73 -36.00 18.67
N THR A 809 27.02 -35.43 17.49
CA THR A 809 27.89 -34.26 17.32
C THR A 809 27.18 -33.22 16.47
N MET A 810 27.43 -31.94 16.77
CA MET A 810 26.92 -30.83 15.96
C MET A 810 27.66 -30.75 14.62
N PRO A 811 26.97 -30.48 13.50
CA PRO A 811 27.61 -30.25 12.20
C PRO A 811 28.38 -28.92 12.16
N GLN A 812 29.60 -28.95 11.62
CA GLN A 812 30.44 -27.76 11.43
C GLN A 812 30.07 -27.08 10.10
N LEU A 813 29.24 -26.03 10.15
CA LEU A 813 28.74 -25.36 8.95
C LEU A 813 28.88 -23.83 9.05
N PRO A 814 29.79 -23.20 8.28
CA PRO A 814 30.11 -21.78 8.42
C PRO A 814 29.00 -20.83 7.92
N SER A 815 28.11 -21.31 7.05
CA SER A 815 27.08 -20.49 6.37
C SER A 815 25.68 -20.55 7.04
N VAL A 816 25.51 -21.34 8.10
CA VAL A 816 24.19 -21.56 8.71
C VAL A 816 23.76 -20.36 9.54
N GLN A 817 22.52 -19.90 9.31
CA GLN A 817 21.86 -18.83 10.04
C GLN A 817 20.89 -19.36 11.10
N TYR A 818 20.16 -20.42 10.77
CA TYR A 818 19.27 -21.11 11.70
C TYR A 818 19.63 -22.59 11.79
N LEU A 819 20.04 -23.01 13.00
CA LEU A 819 20.27 -24.40 13.35
C LEU A 819 19.27 -24.86 14.42
N CYS A 820 18.56 -25.96 14.15
CA CYS A 820 17.66 -26.61 15.10
C CYS A 820 18.20 -28.01 15.42
N LEU A 821 18.54 -28.25 16.68
CA LEU A 821 19.04 -29.53 17.22
C LEU A 821 18.16 -30.03 18.38
N SER A 822 16.94 -29.51 18.52
CA SER A 822 16.04 -29.87 19.62
C SER A 822 15.80 -31.38 19.69
N ARG A 823 15.53 -31.93 20.88
CA ARG A 823 15.19 -33.35 21.12
C ARG A 823 16.25 -34.34 20.62
N ASN A 824 17.52 -33.94 20.52
CA ASN A 824 18.64 -34.84 20.27
C ASN A 824 19.23 -35.34 21.59
N ASP A 825 18.66 -36.43 22.14
CA ASP A 825 19.04 -37.01 23.44
C ASP A 825 20.42 -37.72 23.45
N HIS A 826 21.16 -37.66 22.35
CA HIS A 826 22.52 -38.18 22.22
C HIS A 826 23.58 -37.07 22.11
N LEU A 827 23.17 -35.80 22.02
CA LEU A 827 24.06 -34.65 21.96
C LEU A 827 24.53 -34.27 23.37
N ILE A 828 25.82 -34.51 23.67
CA ILE A 828 26.39 -34.30 25.02
C ILE A 828 27.02 -32.92 25.18
N TYR A 829 27.65 -32.40 24.12
CA TYR A 829 28.31 -31.10 24.09
C TYR A 829 28.20 -30.46 22.71
N LEU A 830 28.28 -29.14 22.67
CA LEU A 830 28.49 -28.38 21.43
C LEU A 830 30.00 -28.15 21.23
N PRO A 831 30.48 -28.08 19.97
CA PRO A 831 31.88 -27.86 19.66
C PRO A 831 32.36 -26.47 20.09
N ALA A 832 33.58 -26.38 20.61
CA ALA A 832 34.19 -25.11 21.06
C ALA A 832 34.29 -24.05 19.94
N GLY A 833 34.43 -24.48 18.68
CA GLY A 833 34.49 -23.60 17.51
C GLY A 833 33.17 -22.96 17.08
N ILE A 834 32.05 -23.17 17.79
CA ILE A 834 30.75 -22.55 17.42
C ILE A 834 30.79 -21.01 17.44
N ASN A 835 31.68 -20.41 18.24
CA ASN A 835 31.92 -18.97 18.26
C ASN A 835 32.43 -18.41 16.91
N GLN A 836 32.99 -19.25 16.04
CA GLN A 836 33.48 -18.88 14.71
C GLN A 836 32.39 -18.94 13.61
N VAL A 837 31.19 -19.45 13.92
CA VAL A 837 30.06 -19.53 12.97
C VAL A 837 29.41 -18.16 12.83
N SER A 838 30.06 -17.28 12.06
CA SER A 838 29.75 -15.85 11.95
C SER A 838 28.39 -15.49 11.37
N GLN A 839 27.65 -16.44 10.78
CA GLN A 839 26.32 -16.20 10.22
C GLN A 839 25.18 -16.70 11.12
N LEU A 840 25.48 -17.43 12.21
CA LEU A 840 24.46 -18.03 13.06
C LEU A 840 23.70 -16.96 13.83
N THR A 841 22.38 -16.88 13.61
CA THR A 841 21.47 -15.95 14.30
C THR A 841 20.47 -16.67 15.19
N ARG A 842 20.14 -17.94 14.91
CA ARG A 842 19.19 -18.74 15.69
C ARG A 842 19.72 -20.15 15.96
N LEU A 843 19.73 -20.55 17.23
CA LEU A 843 20.11 -21.88 17.70
C LEU A 843 19.01 -22.44 18.62
N ASP A 844 18.38 -23.54 18.22
CA ASP A 844 17.37 -24.25 19.01
C ASP A 844 17.94 -25.58 19.51
N LEU A 845 17.92 -25.79 20.83
CA LEU A 845 18.46 -26.93 21.57
C LEU A 845 17.41 -27.54 22.50
N LYS A 846 16.12 -27.17 22.38
CA LYS A 846 15.07 -27.60 23.32
C LYS A 846 15.10 -29.11 23.57
N TYR A 847 15.00 -29.54 24.81
CA TYR A 847 15.01 -30.94 25.23
C TYR A 847 16.23 -31.75 24.75
N CYS A 848 17.40 -31.13 24.59
CA CYS A 848 18.65 -31.91 24.49
C CYS A 848 19.03 -32.42 25.89
N THR A 849 18.38 -33.48 26.35
CA THR A 849 18.38 -33.88 27.77
C THR A 849 19.76 -34.27 28.31
N LYS A 850 20.71 -34.67 27.45
CA LYS A 850 22.09 -35.01 27.83
C LYS A 850 23.12 -33.89 27.61
N LEU A 851 22.70 -32.72 27.11
CA LEU A 851 23.60 -31.59 26.91
C LEU A 851 24.08 -31.07 28.27
N THR A 852 25.39 -31.07 28.50
CA THR A 852 25.98 -30.70 29.82
C THR A 852 26.62 -29.32 29.86
N TYR A 853 27.06 -28.82 28.70
CA TYR A 853 27.82 -27.58 28.58
C TYR A 853 27.47 -26.82 27.30
N VAL A 854 27.30 -25.49 27.40
CA VAL A 854 27.20 -24.57 26.26
C VAL A 854 28.51 -23.77 26.13
N PRO A 855 29.28 -23.92 25.02
CA PRO A 855 30.52 -23.17 24.77
C PRO A 855 30.25 -21.70 24.45
N GLU A 856 31.32 -20.91 24.23
CA GLU A 856 31.21 -19.50 23.85
C GLU A 856 30.41 -19.40 22.55
N LEU A 857 29.32 -18.64 22.58
CA LEU A 857 28.40 -18.51 21.45
C LEU A 857 28.85 -17.40 20.48
N PRO A 858 28.50 -17.48 19.19
CA PRO A 858 28.87 -16.47 18.22
C PRO A 858 28.21 -15.12 18.56
N PRO A 859 28.91 -13.99 18.33
CA PRO A 859 28.40 -12.65 18.68
C PRO A 859 27.17 -12.23 17.87
N THR A 860 26.91 -12.91 16.74
CA THR A 860 25.75 -12.68 15.87
C THR A 860 24.48 -13.39 16.34
N LEU A 861 24.57 -14.26 17.36
CA LEU A 861 23.43 -15.04 17.82
C LEU A 861 22.36 -14.14 18.44
N GLN A 862 21.17 -14.17 17.85
CA GLN A 862 20.00 -13.42 18.31
C GLN A 862 19.10 -14.30 19.17
N TYR A 863 18.94 -15.58 18.82
CA TYR A 863 18.03 -16.47 19.51
C TYR A 863 18.74 -17.76 19.94
N LEU A 864 18.67 -18.06 21.24
CA LEU A 864 19.06 -19.34 21.82
C LEU A 864 17.89 -19.91 22.60
N ASP A 865 17.55 -21.17 22.35
CA ASP A 865 16.56 -21.87 23.16
C ASP A 865 17.08 -23.22 23.64
N ALA A 866 17.43 -23.30 24.91
CA ALA A 866 17.87 -24.49 25.60
C ALA A 866 16.80 -25.04 26.56
N HIS A 867 15.52 -24.69 26.37
CA HIS A 867 14.44 -25.13 27.25
C HIS A 867 14.46 -26.66 27.47
N GLY A 868 14.35 -27.11 28.72
CA GLY A 868 14.29 -28.54 29.05
C GLY A 868 15.60 -29.31 28.84
N CYS A 869 16.75 -28.63 28.66
CA CYS A 869 18.07 -29.27 28.71
C CYS A 869 18.42 -29.63 30.16
N SER A 870 17.80 -30.68 30.69
CA SER A 870 17.85 -31.03 32.12
C SER A 870 19.25 -31.36 32.64
N SER A 871 20.18 -31.85 31.82
CA SER A 871 21.58 -32.12 32.23
C SER A 871 22.52 -30.90 32.13
N LEU A 872 22.03 -29.74 31.67
CA LEU A 872 22.88 -28.57 31.43
C LEU A 872 23.36 -27.98 32.77
N LYS A 873 24.67 -28.03 33.00
CA LYS A 873 25.30 -27.53 34.24
C LYS A 873 25.98 -26.19 34.04
N ASN A 874 26.74 -26.07 32.94
CA ASN A 874 27.71 -25.01 32.74
C ASN A 874 27.56 -24.30 31.39
N VAL A 875 27.91 -23.02 31.37
CA VAL A 875 28.07 -22.22 30.14
C VAL A 875 29.46 -21.57 30.12
N ALA A 876 29.95 -21.21 28.93
CA ALA A 876 31.22 -20.51 28.79
C ALA A 876 31.22 -19.14 29.47
N LYS A 877 32.40 -18.69 29.89
CA LYS A 877 32.66 -17.35 30.43
C LYS A 877 33.72 -16.66 29.56
N PRO A 878 33.38 -15.67 28.72
CA PRO A 878 32.03 -15.10 28.54
C PRO A 878 31.07 -16.03 27.79
N LEU A 879 29.76 -15.89 28.06
CA LEU A 879 28.72 -16.65 27.35
C LEU A 879 28.71 -16.38 25.84
N ALA A 880 28.87 -15.11 25.46
CA ALA A 880 29.09 -14.68 24.09
C ALA A 880 29.82 -13.32 24.10
N ARG A 881 30.60 -13.03 23.05
CA ARG A 881 31.15 -11.69 22.84
C ARG A 881 30.04 -10.72 22.45
N ILE A 882 30.11 -9.51 22.99
CA ILE A 882 29.09 -8.48 22.76
C ILE A 882 29.65 -7.50 21.71
N MET A 883 28.95 -7.37 20.58
CA MET A 883 29.31 -6.45 19.48
C MET A 883 28.16 -5.50 19.17
N SER A 884 28.46 -4.25 18.75
CA SER A 884 27.44 -3.32 18.25
C SER A 884 27.03 -3.70 16.82
N THR A 885 25.87 -4.33 16.65
CA THR A 885 25.33 -4.74 15.33
C THR A 885 24.09 -3.93 14.97
N VAL A 886 23.75 -3.88 13.67
CA VAL A 886 22.59 -3.12 13.14
C VAL A 886 21.23 -3.71 13.58
N GLN A 887 21.21 -4.97 14.04
CA GLN A 887 20.03 -5.65 14.59
C GLN A 887 20.29 -6.00 16.05
N ASN A 888 19.41 -5.53 16.95
CA ASN A 888 19.66 -5.48 18.40
C ASN A 888 18.74 -6.37 19.26
N HIS A 889 17.79 -7.08 18.65
CA HIS A 889 16.87 -7.97 19.38
C HIS A 889 17.53 -9.31 19.69
N CYS A 890 17.50 -9.74 20.95
CA CYS A 890 18.11 -11.01 21.37
C CYS A 890 17.35 -11.71 22.51
N THR A 891 17.13 -13.02 22.40
CA THR A 891 16.37 -13.84 23.37
C THR A 891 17.10 -15.14 23.68
N PHE A 892 17.47 -15.35 24.95
CA PHE A 892 18.18 -16.53 25.42
C PHE A 892 17.36 -17.28 26.48
N ASN A 893 16.81 -18.43 26.12
CA ASN A 893 15.91 -19.21 26.96
C ASN A 893 16.61 -20.44 27.57
N PHE A 894 16.64 -20.55 28.90
CA PHE A 894 17.16 -21.69 29.67
C PHE A 894 16.11 -22.26 30.63
N THR A 895 14.81 -22.08 30.35
CA THR A 895 13.72 -22.61 31.17
C THR A 895 13.84 -24.13 31.36
N ASN A 896 13.50 -24.65 32.54
CA ASN A 896 13.64 -26.06 32.92
C ASN A 896 15.07 -26.65 32.81
N CYS A 897 16.12 -25.83 32.76
CA CYS A 897 17.50 -26.29 32.95
C CYS A 897 17.81 -26.42 34.46
N GLY A 898 17.19 -27.38 35.14
CA GLY A 898 17.21 -27.48 36.61
C GLY A 898 18.61 -27.67 37.25
N ASN A 899 19.57 -28.21 36.50
CA ASN A 899 20.93 -28.52 36.98
C ASN A 899 21.96 -27.39 36.77
N LEU A 900 21.54 -26.18 36.39
CA LEU A 900 22.46 -25.05 36.22
C LEU A 900 23.17 -24.73 37.55
N GLU A 901 24.50 -24.72 37.51
CA GLU A 901 25.32 -24.34 38.66
C GLU A 901 25.17 -22.85 39.00
N GLN A 902 25.43 -22.48 40.26
CA GLN A 902 25.30 -21.09 40.71
C GLN A 902 26.21 -20.13 39.91
N ALA A 903 27.45 -20.55 39.66
CA ALA A 903 28.42 -19.80 38.85
C ALA A 903 27.93 -19.58 37.40
N THR A 904 27.06 -20.46 36.90
CA THR A 904 26.47 -20.39 35.56
C THR A 904 25.30 -19.41 35.51
N LYS A 905 24.43 -19.43 36.53
CA LYS A 905 23.35 -18.44 36.69
C LYS A 905 23.91 -17.02 36.80
N GLU A 906 25.03 -16.86 37.51
CA GLU A 906 25.78 -15.60 37.60
C GLU A 906 26.33 -15.13 36.25
N GLU A 907 26.83 -16.04 35.41
CA GLU A 907 27.32 -15.67 34.07
C GLU A 907 26.17 -15.26 33.14
N ILE A 908 25.05 -15.99 33.12
CA ILE A 908 23.86 -15.63 32.31
C ILE A 908 23.37 -14.23 32.70
N THR A 909 23.34 -13.98 34.00
CA THR A 909 22.98 -12.69 34.58
C THR A 909 23.98 -11.58 34.22
N SER A 910 25.28 -11.86 34.30
CA SER A 910 26.34 -10.91 33.93
C SER A 910 26.31 -10.59 32.44
N TYR A 911 26.07 -11.58 31.59
CA TYR A 911 25.88 -11.39 30.16
C TYR A 911 24.66 -10.51 29.86
N ALA A 912 23.53 -10.76 30.52
CA ALA A 912 22.34 -9.92 30.43
C ALA A 912 22.66 -8.46 30.78
N GLN A 913 23.34 -8.22 31.90
CA GLN A 913 23.74 -6.89 32.34
C GLN A 913 24.63 -6.17 31.30
N ARG A 914 25.70 -6.82 30.83
CA ARG A 914 26.62 -6.26 29.82
C ARG A 914 25.90 -5.96 28.50
N LYS A 915 24.94 -6.80 28.09
CA LYS A 915 24.15 -6.59 26.86
C LYS A 915 23.22 -5.39 27.00
N CYS A 916 22.57 -5.21 28.16
CA CYS A 916 21.75 -4.03 28.45
C CYS A 916 22.56 -2.73 28.32
N GLN A 917 23.79 -2.72 28.85
CA GLN A 917 24.71 -1.58 28.80
C GLN A 917 25.21 -1.27 27.38
N LEU A 918 25.48 -2.27 26.55
CA LEU A 918 25.84 -2.00 25.15
C LEU A 918 24.64 -1.42 24.37
N LEU A 919 23.44 -1.97 24.57
CA LEU A 919 22.23 -1.52 23.87
C LEU A 919 21.84 -0.08 24.21
N SER A 920 22.27 0.44 25.37
CA SER A 920 22.15 1.87 25.68
C SER A 920 23.02 2.75 24.79
N ASP A 921 24.24 2.33 24.46
CA ASP A 921 25.20 3.15 23.71
C ASP A 921 24.92 3.20 22.20
N ALA A 922 24.27 2.19 21.64
CA ALA A 922 23.98 2.07 20.20
C ALA A 922 22.81 2.97 19.70
N ARG A 923 22.16 3.73 20.58
CA ARG A 923 20.78 4.21 20.41
C ARG A 923 20.57 5.48 19.57
N LYS A 924 21.58 5.94 18.83
CA LYS A 924 21.45 7.14 17.96
C LYS A 924 20.55 6.98 16.74
N HIS A 925 20.06 5.76 16.41
CA HIS A 925 19.50 5.49 15.07
C HIS A 925 18.20 4.64 14.97
N TYR A 926 17.56 4.24 16.08
CA TYR A 926 16.35 3.39 16.01
C TYR A 926 15.16 3.96 16.80
N ASN A 927 14.00 4.05 16.15
CA ASN A 927 12.84 4.81 16.59
C ASN A 927 11.51 4.04 16.40
N GLU A 928 11.47 2.72 16.65
CA GLU A 928 10.23 1.93 16.54
C GLU A 928 10.14 0.83 17.63
N GLY A 929 8.99 0.76 18.33
CA GLY A 929 8.50 -0.45 19.03
C GLY A 929 8.56 -0.47 20.57
N SER A 930 7.56 -1.13 21.19
CA SER A 930 7.46 -1.44 22.63
C SER A 930 7.93 -2.87 22.99
N GLU A 931 8.67 -3.53 22.10
CA GLU A 931 9.20 -4.88 22.31
C GLU A 931 10.50 -4.88 23.13
N ALA A 932 10.77 -5.97 23.85
CA ALA A 932 12.01 -6.15 24.59
C ALA A 932 13.19 -6.33 23.62
N LEU A 933 14.19 -5.46 23.71
CA LEU A 933 15.42 -5.54 22.90
C LEU A 933 16.30 -6.71 23.34
N PHE A 934 16.24 -7.09 24.61
CA PHE A 934 16.91 -8.29 25.11
C PHE A 934 16.01 -9.00 26.12
N SER A 935 15.99 -10.33 26.10
CA SER A 935 15.32 -11.11 27.14
C SER A 935 16.06 -12.42 27.45
N THR A 936 16.02 -12.85 28.71
CA THR A 936 16.51 -14.17 29.13
C THR A 936 15.69 -14.75 30.27
N CYS A 937 15.68 -16.08 30.37
CA CYS A 937 15.01 -16.78 31.46
C CYS A 937 15.79 -18.04 31.88
N PHE A 938 15.84 -18.33 33.18
CA PHE A 938 16.49 -19.50 33.76
C PHE A 938 15.90 -19.88 35.14
N PRO A 939 16.03 -21.14 35.61
CA PRO A 939 15.63 -21.56 36.94
C PRO A 939 16.34 -20.81 38.08
N GLY A 940 15.56 -20.20 38.98
CA GLY A 940 16.07 -19.46 40.13
C GLY A 940 14.97 -18.74 40.90
N CYS A 941 15.28 -18.36 42.14
CA CYS A 941 14.33 -17.77 43.09
C CYS A 941 14.74 -16.35 43.56
N GLU A 942 15.85 -15.82 43.07
CA GLU A 942 16.41 -14.53 43.50
C GLU A 942 16.48 -13.53 42.35
N VAL A 943 16.25 -12.26 42.67
CA VAL A 943 16.50 -11.14 41.74
C VAL A 943 18.01 -10.90 41.70
N PRO A 944 18.63 -10.72 40.52
CA PRO A 944 20.05 -10.43 40.45
C PRO A 944 20.48 -9.17 41.21
N SER A 945 21.65 -9.21 41.83
CA SER A 945 22.17 -8.15 42.70
C SER A 945 22.42 -6.80 42.01
N TRP A 946 22.50 -6.77 40.68
CA TRP A 946 22.68 -5.52 39.92
C TRP A 946 21.38 -4.74 39.70
N PHE A 947 20.22 -5.29 40.05
CA PHE A 947 18.97 -4.53 40.03
C PHE A 947 18.94 -3.54 41.20
N GLY A 948 18.95 -2.24 40.89
CA GLY A 948 19.00 -1.18 41.90
C GLY A 948 17.75 -1.11 42.80
N HIS A 949 16.65 -1.73 42.39
CA HIS A 949 15.41 -1.80 43.16
C HIS A 949 14.79 -3.19 43.08
N GLU A 950 14.38 -3.73 44.22
CA GLU A 950 13.63 -4.98 44.34
C GLU A 950 12.41 -4.83 45.25
N ALA A 951 11.42 -5.71 45.06
CA ALA A 951 10.27 -5.85 45.93
C ALA A 951 9.83 -7.32 46.01
N VAL A 952 9.23 -7.69 47.14
CA VAL A 952 8.56 -9.00 47.31
C VAL A 952 7.14 -8.89 46.75
N GLY A 953 6.74 -9.84 45.90
CA GLY A 953 5.46 -9.86 45.21
C GLY A 953 5.49 -9.25 43.80
N SER A 954 4.30 -9.00 43.25
CA SER A 954 4.11 -8.46 41.89
C SER A 954 4.23 -6.94 41.79
N LEU A 955 4.19 -6.21 42.90
CA LEU A 955 4.04 -4.76 42.90
C LEU A 955 5.29 -4.07 43.44
N LEU A 956 5.91 -3.22 42.62
CA LEU A 956 7.01 -2.36 43.01
C LEU A 956 6.54 -0.90 42.94
N GLN A 957 6.31 -0.30 44.11
CA GLN A 957 5.95 1.12 44.24
C GLN A 957 7.15 1.92 44.76
N ARG A 958 7.55 2.95 44.01
CA ARG A 958 8.63 3.86 44.40
C ARG A 958 8.32 5.29 43.99
N LYS A 959 8.77 6.23 44.83
CA LYS A 959 8.90 7.63 44.43
C LYS A 959 10.13 7.73 43.53
N LEU A 960 9.89 8.12 42.28
CA LEU A 960 10.97 8.33 41.32
C LEU A 960 11.74 9.60 41.69
N LEU A 961 13.05 9.60 41.49
CA LEU A 961 13.86 10.81 41.65
C LEU A 961 13.35 11.88 40.68
N PRO A 962 13.40 13.19 41.02
CA PRO A 962 12.88 14.27 40.17
C PRO A 962 13.46 14.32 38.74
N HIS A 963 14.60 13.65 38.50
CA HIS A 963 15.36 13.62 37.26
C HIS A 963 15.60 12.19 36.75
N TRP A 964 14.76 11.22 37.16
CA TRP A 964 14.88 9.83 36.69
C TRP A 964 14.78 9.70 35.16
N HIS A 965 14.08 10.63 34.51
CA HIS A 965 13.99 10.85 33.08
C HIS A 965 15.06 11.83 32.54
N ASP A 966 16.27 11.80 33.07
CA ASP A 966 17.42 12.48 32.46
C ASP A 966 17.45 12.16 30.95
N LYS A 967 17.87 13.12 30.10
CA LYS A 967 18.06 12.91 28.65
C LYS A 967 19.02 11.74 28.37
N ARG A 968 19.82 11.35 29.37
CA ARG A 968 20.68 10.17 29.36
C ARG A 968 19.95 8.83 29.61
N LEU A 969 18.66 8.79 29.94
CA LEU A 969 17.96 7.51 30.17
C LEU A 969 17.82 6.71 28.86
N SER A 970 18.59 5.63 28.76
CA SER A 970 18.64 4.80 27.57
C SER A 970 17.63 3.66 27.57
N GLY A 971 17.16 3.21 28.73
CA GLY A 971 16.21 2.10 28.81
C GLY A 971 15.96 1.62 30.23
N ILE A 972 15.15 0.58 30.33
CA ILE A 972 14.71 0.00 31.60
C ILE A 972 14.97 -1.50 31.56
N ALA A 973 15.70 -1.99 32.56
CA ALA A 973 15.84 -3.42 32.82
C ALA A 973 14.82 -3.87 33.86
N LEU A 974 14.14 -4.98 33.57
CA LEU A 974 13.08 -5.55 34.38
C LEU A 974 13.43 -6.98 34.76
N CYS A 975 13.12 -7.36 36.00
CA CYS A 975 13.24 -8.73 36.49
C CYS A 975 11.94 -9.18 37.15
N ALA A 976 11.52 -10.42 36.87
CA ALA A 976 10.43 -11.07 37.56
C ALA A 976 10.82 -12.49 37.95
N VAL A 977 10.68 -12.84 39.22
CA VAL A 977 10.79 -14.21 39.71
C VAL A 977 9.38 -14.77 39.80
N VAL A 978 9.07 -15.78 39.01
CA VAL A 978 7.72 -16.36 38.90
C VAL A 978 7.74 -17.78 39.42
N SER A 979 6.74 -18.11 40.24
CA SER A 979 6.53 -19.45 40.77
C SER A 979 5.52 -20.25 39.95
N PHE A 980 5.87 -21.51 39.72
CA PHE A 980 5.10 -22.47 38.93
C PHE A 980 4.75 -23.67 39.81
N PRO A 981 3.58 -23.67 40.49
CA PRO A 981 3.19 -24.79 41.36
C PRO A 981 2.92 -26.09 40.57
N ASP A 982 3.17 -27.24 41.19
CA ASP A 982 3.22 -28.59 40.58
C ASP A 982 1.94 -29.09 39.86
N SER A 983 0.80 -28.40 39.99
CA SER A 983 -0.51 -28.85 39.51
C SER A 983 -0.92 -28.19 38.18
N GLN A 984 -0.17 -28.42 37.09
CA GLN A 984 -0.40 -27.72 35.82
C GLN A 984 -0.44 -28.63 34.59
N ASP A 985 -1.52 -29.38 34.44
CA ASP A 985 -1.73 -30.23 33.26
C ASP A 985 -2.29 -29.47 32.02
N GLN A 986 -2.79 -28.22 32.16
CA GLN A 986 -3.66 -27.59 31.14
C GLN A 986 -3.15 -26.29 30.46
N LEU A 987 -1.92 -25.82 30.69
CA LEU A 987 -1.46 -24.52 30.16
C LEU A 987 -0.83 -24.60 28.76
N SER A 988 -1.45 -23.93 27.79
CA SER A 988 -0.92 -23.83 26.41
C SER A 988 0.12 -22.71 26.23
N CYS A 989 0.03 -21.61 26.97
CA CYS A 989 1.02 -20.53 26.96
C CYS A 989 0.87 -19.59 28.17
N PHE A 990 1.92 -18.85 28.50
CA PHE A 990 1.86 -17.70 29.41
C PHE A 990 2.74 -16.54 28.97
N SER A 991 2.41 -15.34 29.43
CA SER A 991 3.17 -14.12 29.23
C SER A 991 3.41 -13.43 30.56
N VAL A 992 4.66 -13.13 30.87
CA VAL A 992 5.07 -12.28 31.98
C VAL A 992 5.15 -10.86 31.45
N THR A 993 4.31 -9.98 31.98
CA THR A 993 4.24 -8.58 31.58
C THR A 993 4.42 -7.67 32.78
N CYS A 994 5.05 -6.53 32.55
CA CYS A 994 5.13 -5.45 33.52
C CYS A 994 4.29 -4.28 33.04
N THR A 995 3.30 -3.88 33.83
CA THR A 995 2.52 -2.66 33.58
C THR A 995 3.11 -1.53 34.41
N PHE A 996 3.67 -0.55 33.73
CA PHE A 996 4.14 0.69 34.32
C PHE A 996 2.98 1.65 34.44
N LYS A 997 2.68 2.07 35.66
CA LYS A 997 1.73 3.15 35.95
C LYS A 997 2.55 4.32 36.48
N ILE A 998 2.51 5.44 35.76
CA ILE A 998 3.15 6.69 36.19
C ILE A 998 2.06 7.71 36.51
N LYS A 999 2.18 8.39 37.64
CA LYS A 999 1.24 9.42 38.07
C LYS A 999 1.61 10.77 37.47
N ALA A 1000 0.78 11.28 36.56
CA ALA A 1000 0.92 12.58 35.93
C ALA A 1000 0.51 13.72 36.88
N GLU A 1001 0.81 14.98 36.50
CA GLU A 1001 0.53 16.18 37.31
C GLU A 1001 -0.97 16.36 37.63
N ASP A 1002 -1.86 15.93 36.73
CA ASP A 1002 -3.32 15.94 36.90
C ASP A 1002 -3.84 14.80 37.81
N LYS A 1003 -2.93 14.05 38.44
CA LYS A 1003 -3.20 12.83 39.23
C LYS A 1003 -3.77 11.68 38.41
N SER A 1004 -3.78 11.74 37.08
CA SER A 1004 -4.12 10.61 36.22
C SER A 1004 -2.96 9.61 36.16
N TRP A 1005 -3.28 8.34 35.94
CA TRP A 1005 -2.30 7.29 35.70
C TRP A 1005 -2.15 7.07 34.20
N VAL A 1006 -0.92 7.09 33.70
CA VAL A 1006 -0.61 6.68 32.33
C VAL A 1006 -0.03 5.26 32.38
N PRO A 1007 -0.81 4.23 32.03
CA PRO A 1007 -0.32 2.86 31.96
C PRO A 1007 0.37 2.59 30.62
N PHE A 1008 1.51 1.90 30.64
CA PHE A 1008 2.00 1.16 29.48
C PHE A 1008 2.49 -0.22 29.90
N THR A 1009 2.33 -1.20 29.03
CA THR A 1009 2.64 -2.60 29.32
C THR A 1009 3.83 -3.05 28.49
N CYS A 1010 4.71 -3.81 29.14
CA CYS A 1010 6.00 -4.22 28.63
C CYS A 1010 6.13 -5.75 28.76
N PRO A 1011 6.49 -6.47 27.68
CA PRO A 1011 6.76 -7.91 27.79
C PRO A 1011 8.09 -8.13 28.54
N VAL A 1012 8.07 -9.02 29.53
CA VAL A 1012 9.26 -9.44 30.29
C VAL A 1012 9.70 -10.84 29.87
N GLY A 1013 8.76 -11.72 29.54
CA GLY A 1013 9.05 -13.03 29.00
C GLY A 1013 7.79 -13.74 28.53
N THR A 1014 7.92 -14.68 27.62
CA THR A 1014 6.81 -15.48 27.11
C THR A 1014 7.21 -16.95 27.05
N TRP A 1015 6.21 -17.81 27.14
CA TRP A 1015 6.37 -19.25 26.94
C TRP A 1015 5.14 -19.82 26.27
N THR A 1016 5.36 -20.76 25.36
CA THR A 1016 4.31 -21.47 24.61
C THR A 1016 4.63 -22.96 24.65
N ARG A 1017 3.64 -23.79 24.99
CA ARG A 1017 3.73 -25.25 24.98
C ARG A 1017 3.92 -25.75 23.55
N GLU A 1018 4.82 -26.70 23.35
CA GLU A 1018 5.04 -27.35 22.05
C GLU A 1018 4.74 -28.86 22.12
N GLY A 1019 3.60 -29.29 21.58
CA GLY A 1019 3.21 -30.71 21.40
C GLY A 1019 2.27 -31.29 22.46
N ASN A 1020 2.00 -32.60 22.38
CA ASN A 1020 0.94 -33.31 23.13
C ASN A 1020 1.34 -33.87 24.50
N LYS A 1021 2.57 -33.62 24.98
CA LYS A 1021 3.01 -34.08 26.30
C LYS A 1021 2.76 -33.01 27.37
N LYS A 1022 2.72 -33.45 28.63
CA LYS A 1022 2.65 -32.63 29.85
C LYS A 1022 3.93 -31.80 30.04
N ASP A 1023 4.20 -30.86 29.13
CA ASP A 1023 5.22 -29.85 29.32
C ASP A 1023 4.75 -28.88 30.42
N LYS A 1024 5.45 -28.93 31.56
CA LYS A 1024 5.24 -28.06 32.71
C LYS A 1024 6.55 -27.36 33.07
N ILE A 1025 6.46 -26.17 33.64
CA ILE A 1025 7.61 -25.52 34.25
C ILE A 1025 7.76 -26.06 35.67
N GLU A 1026 8.93 -26.63 35.97
CA GLU A 1026 9.12 -27.51 37.15
C GLU A 1026 9.60 -26.77 38.41
N SER A 1027 9.94 -25.48 38.30
CA SER A 1027 10.50 -24.69 39.41
C SER A 1027 10.19 -23.21 39.28
N ASP A 1028 10.58 -22.42 40.29
CA ASP A 1028 10.65 -20.97 40.15
C ASP A 1028 11.65 -20.58 39.05
N HIS A 1029 11.32 -19.53 38.30
CA HIS A 1029 12.14 -19.02 37.20
C HIS A 1029 12.33 -17.52 37.29
N VAL A 1030 13.54 -17.09 36.94
CA VAL A 1030 13.93 -15.68 36.82
C VAL A 1030 13.79 -15.26 35.37
N PHE A 1031 12.98 -14.24 35.10
CA PHE A 1031 12.82 -13.60 33.79
C PHE A 1031 13.47 -12.23 33.83
N ILE A 1032 14.36 -11.94 32.88
CA ILE A 1032 15.03 -10.65 32.73
C ILE A 1032 14.73 -10.09 31.35
N ALA A 1033 14.33 -8.82 31.25
CA ALA A 1033 14.14 -8.13 29.99
C ALA A 1033 14.73 -6.72 30.01
N TYR A 1034 15.24 -6.28 28.86
CA TYR A 1034 15.64 -4.90 28.62
C TYR A 1034 14.75 -4.27 27.57
N ILE A 1035 14.23 -3.11 27.90
CA ILE A 1035 13.28 -2.40 27.06
C ILE A 1035 13.82 -1.01 26.79
N SER A 1036 13.76 -0.63 25.52
CA SER A 1036 14.13 0.69 25.09
C SER A 1036 13.16 1.73 25.71
N SER A 1037 13.66 2.90 26.14
CA SER A 1037 12.80 3.98 26.66
C SER A 1037 11.56 4.18 25.77
N PRO A 1038 10.34 3.95 26.29
CA PRO A 1038 9.08 4.02 25.54
C PRO A 1038 8.83 5.38 24.88
N HIS A 1039 8.27 5.37 23.67
CA HIS A 1039 7.83 6.60 22.98
C HIS A 1039 6.75 7.36 23.77
N SER A 1040 5.92 6.67 24.55
CA SER A 1040 4.89 7.27 25.41
C SER A 1040 5.47 8.20 26.47
N ILE A 1041 6.70 7.94 26.91
CA ILE A 1041 7.45 8.83 27.83
C ILE A 1041 8.04 10.03 27.05
N ARG A 1042 8.45 9.84 25.79
CA ARG A 1042 9.01 10.90 24.92
C ARG A 1042 7.97 11.85 24.32
N CYS A 1043 6.78 11.39 23.95
CA CYS A 1043 5.73 12.23 23.36
C CYS A 1043 5.14 13.29 24.33
N LEU A 1044 5.45 13.20 25.61
CA LEU A 1044 5.09 14.21 26.60
C LEU A 1044 6.05 15.42 26.57
N GLU A 1045 7.20 15.33 25.89
CA GLU A 1045 8.18 16.43 25.74
C GLU A 1045 7.85 17.41 24.61
N GLU A 1046 7.08 17.02 23.59
CA GLU A 1046 6.76 17.91 22.45
C GLU A 1046 5.80 19.06 22.81
N LYS A 1047 5.32 19.12 24.06
CA LYS A 1047 4.60 20.26 24.63
C LYS A 1047 5.41 20.93 25.74
N ASN A 1048 6.37 21.76 25.35
CA ASN A 1048 6.97 22.87 26.13
C ASN A 1048 6.87 22.78 27.68
N SER A 1049 7.67 21.94 28.32
CA SER A 1049 8.21 22.26 29.66
C SER A 1049 9.42 21.37 30.02
N ASP A 1050 10.54 21.99 30.38
CA ASP A 1050 11.69 21.32 31.02
C ASP A 1050 11.41 20.93 32.49
N LYS A 1051 10.15 20.56 32.83
CA LYS A 1051 9.73 20.17 34.18
C LYS A 1051 8.66 19.07 34.13
N CYS A 1052 9.07 17.83 33.84
CA CYS A 1052 8.22 16.67 34.12
C CYS A 1052 8.35 16.27 35.60
N ASN A 1053 7.44 16.75 36.46
CA ASN A 1053 7.39 16.36 37.88
C ASN A 1053 6.51 15.11 38.09
N PHE A 1054 6.99 13.94 37.70
CA PHE A 1054 6.35 12.68 38.09
C PHE A 1054 6.66 12.36 39.55
N SER A 1055 5.64 12.12 40.35
CA SER A 1055 5.78 11.95 41.82
C SER A 1055 5.89 10.48 42.25
N GLU A 1056 5.24 9.56 41.53
CA GLU A 1056 5.11 8.15 41.91
C GLU A 1056 5.07 7.27 40.63
N ALA A 1057 5.88 6.20 40.61
CA ALA A 1057 5.70 5.09 39.68
C ALA A 1057 5.35 3.81 40.43
N SER A 1058 4.44 3.06 39.83
CA SER A 1058 4.00 1.75 40.26
C SER A 1058 4.20 0.77 39.12
N LEU A 1059 5.04 -0.23 39.32
CA LEU A 1059 5.26 -1.32 38.37
C LEU A 1059 4.52 -2.54 38.89
N GLU A 1060 3.62 -3.05 38.07
CA GLU A 1060 2.81 -4.23 38.38
C GLU A 1060 3.17 -5.36 37.41
N PHE A 1061 3.81 -6.40 37.92
CA PHE A 1061 4.15 -7.60 37.18
C PHE A 1061 2.99 -8.58 37.22
N THR A 1062 2.52 -8.97 36.05
CA THR A 1062 1.41 -9.90 35.90
C THR A 1062 1.81 -11.05 35.01
N VAL A 1063 1.27 -12.23 35.32
CA VAL A 1063 1.44 -13.42 34.49
C VAL A 1063 0.07 -13.77 33.94
N THR A 1064 -0.08 -13.68 32.62
CA THR A 1064 -1.33 -13.98 31.93
C THR A 1064 -1.21 -15.32 31.19
N SER A 1065 -2.20 -16.19 31.33
CA SER A 1065 -2.31 -17.41 30.52
C SER A 1065 -3.22 -17.17 29.31
N GLY A 1066 -3.00 -17.90 28.22
CA GLY A 1066 -3.76 -17.76 26.97
C GLY A 1066 -5.29 -17.92 27.09
N THR A 1067 -5.80 -18.53 28.16
CA THR A 1067 -7.24 -18.76 28.41
C THR A 1067 -7.94 -17.65 29.21
N GLY A 1068 -7.29 -16.51 29.46
CA GLY A 1068 -7.93 -15.35 30.12
C GLY A 1068 -8.12 -15.47 31.64
N GLY A 1069 -7.70 -16.58 32.26
CA GLY A 1069 -7.68 -16.74 33.71
C GLY A 1069 -6.52 -15.98 34.35
N ILE A 1070 -6.82 -14.89 35.07
CA ILE A 1070 -5.88 -14.26 36.01
C ILE A 1070 -5.94 -15.08 37.30
N GLY A 1071 -4.96 -15.94 37.59
CA GLY A 1071 -4.94 -16.57 38.92
C GLY A 1071 -4.02 -17.76 39.21
N VAL A 1072 -3.27 -18.33 38.26
CA VAL A 1072 -2.53 -19.59 38.55
C VAL A 1072 -1.07 -19.38 38.97
N PHE A 1073 -0.42 -18.30 38.53
CA PHE A 1073 1.01 -18.06 38.77
C PHE A 1073 1.26 -16.87 39.69
N LYS A 1074 2.26 -17.01 40.57
CA LYS A 1074 2.62 -15.96 41.53
C LYS A 1074 3.98 -15.36 41.17
N VAL A 1075 4.03 -14.04 41.02
CA VAL A 1075 5.30 -13.31 41.04
C VAL A 1075 5.78 -13.26 42.49
N LEU A 1076 6.91 -13.91 42.78
CA LEU A 1076 7.50 -13.99 44.12
C LEU A 1076 8.30 -12.74 44.46
N LYS A 1077 9.09 -12.26 43.49
CA LYS A 1077 9.93 -11.08 43.60
C LYS A 1077 9.95 -10.36 42.25
N CYS A 1078 10.12 -9.05 42.28
CA CYS A 1078 10.33 -8.26 41.07
C CYS A 1078 11.43 -7.23 41.27
N GLY A 1079 12.09 -6.87 40.16
CA GLY A 1079 13.24 -5.98 40.14
C GLY A 1079 13.18 -4.96 39.02
N LEU A 1080 13.74 -3.79 39.28
CA LEU A 1080 13.85 -2.66 38.36
C LEU A 1080 15.27 -2.08 38.42
N SER A 1081 15.86 -1.87 37.24
CA SER A 1081 17.06 -1.05 37.09
C SER A 1081 16.91 -0.08 35.93
N LEU A 1082 17.27 1.17 36.17
CA LEU A 1082 17.33 2.19 35.13
C LEU A 1082 18.72 2.16 34.47
N VAL A 1083 18.76 2.20 33.14
CA VAL A 1083 20.01 2.16 32.36
C VAL A 1083 20.23 3.51 31.71
N TYR A 1084 21.33 4.16 32.05
CA TYR A 1084 21.71 5.49 31.57
C TYR A 1084 22.89 5.43 30.60
N GLU A 1085 22.97 6.38 29.67
CA GLU A 1085 24.10 6.58 28.76
C GLU A 1085 25.34 6.97 29.57
N ASN A 1086 26.46 6.31 29.29
CA ASN A 1086 27.73 6.67 29.91
C ASN A 1086 28.27 7.98 29.31
N ASP A 1087 28.63 8.94 30.16
CA ASP A 1087 29.39 10.11 29.74
C ASP A 1087 30.74 9.64 29.20
N LYS A 1088 31.04 9.95 27.93
CA LYS A 1088 32.33 9.65 27.26
C LYS A 1088 33.58 10.25 27.95
N ASN A 1089 33.44 10.88 29.12
CA ASN A 1089 34.49 11.60 29.82
C ASN A 1089 34.88 11.04 31.20
N ASN A 1090 34.37 9.89 31.64
CA ASN A 1090 34.88 9.25 32.86
C ASN A 1090 35.45 7.86 32.56
N ASN A 1091 36.75 7.83 32.21
CA ASN A 1091 37.59 6.66 32.44
C ASN A 1091 37.56 6.32 33.94
N SER A 1092 36.68 5.39 34.33
CA SER A 1092 36.73 4.71 35.62
C SER A 1092 36.68 3.20 35.41
N SER A 1093 37.87 2.66 35.09
CA SER A 1093 38.44 1.44 35.67
C SER A 1093 37.66 0.10 35.69
N LEU A 1094 36.85 -0.22 34.68
CA LEU A 1094 36.45 -1.64 34.45
C LEU A 1094 36.59 -2.15 33.00
N GLU A 1095 36.87 -1.28 32.02
CA GLU A 1095 37.09 -1.71 30.62
C GLU A 1095 38.56 -1.97 30.25
N ALA A 1096 39.52 -1.75 31.17
CA ALA A 1096 40.95 -1.86 30.88
C ALA A 1096 41.59 -3.23 31.22
N LYS A 1097 40.83 -4.34 31.27
CA LYS A 1097 41.40 -5.66 31.61
C LYS A 1097 41.24 -6.80 30.60
N TYR A 1098 40.61 -6.58 29.44
CA TYR A 1098 40.53 -7.62 28.40
C TYR A 1098 40.79 -7.15 26.96
N ASP A 1099 41.32 -5.93 26.76
CA ASP A 1099 41.87 -5.51 25.48
C ASP A 1099 43.38 -5.25 25.60
N VAL A 1100 44.16 -6.31 25.40
CA VAL A 1100 45.52 -6.21 24.86
C VAL A 1100 45.66 -7.30 23.79
N PRO A 1101 45.90 -6.96 22.52
CA PRO A 1101 46.49 -7.92 21.60
C PRO A 1101 47.95 -8.09 22.03
N VAL A 1102 48.27 -9.21 22.67
CA VAL A 1102 49.68 -9.61 22.81
C VAL A 1102 50.15 -9.97 21.41
N GLU A 1103 50.91 -9.07 20.79
CA GLU A 1103 51.88 -9.46 19.77
C GLU A 1103 52.83 -10.47 20.42
N VAL A 1104 52.51 -11.76 20.25
CA VAL A 1104 53.50 -12.81 20.46
C VAL A 1104 54.41 -12.77 19.24
N SER A 1105 55.50 -12.05 19.41
CA SER A 1105 56.74 -12.30 18.68
C SER A 1105 57.06 -13.78 18.80
N PHE A 1106 57.07 -14.49 17.67
CA PHE A 1106 57.69 -15.79 17.58
C PHE A 1106 59.20 -15.61 17.77
N GLN A 1107 59.69 -15.85 18.98
CA GLN A 1107 61.06 -16.30 19.18
C GLN A 1107 61.01 -17.83 19.23
N GLU A 1108 61.45 -18.45 18.14
CA GLU A 1108 61.81 -19.87 18.09
C GLU A 1108 62.94 -20.14 19.11
N PRO A 1109 62.90 -21.25 19.85
CA PRO A 1109 64.08 -21.75 20.52
C PRO A 1109 64.97 -22.52 19.52
N GLU A 1110 66.23 -22.10 19.44
CA GLU A 1110 67.32 -22.82 18.80
C GLU A 1110 67.50 -24.21 19.42
N HIS A 1111 67.32 -25.25 18.62
CA HIS A 1111 68.17 -26.44 18.66
C HIS A 1111 68.62 -26.78 17.25
N GLY A 1112 69.93 -26.67 17.04
CA GLY A 1112 70.56 -26.76 15.74
C GLY A 1112 70.66 -28.17 15.18
N ILE A 1113 70.94 -28.22 13.88
CA ILE A 1113 72.10 -28.85 13.22
C ILE A 1113 71.73 -29.06 11.74
N MET A 1114 72.51 -28.40 10.86
CA MET A 1114 72.95 -28.78 9.49
C MET A 1114 71.86 -29.19 8.47
N GLU A 1115 71.82 -28.75 7.20
CA GLU A 1115 72.87 -28.44 6.24
C GLU A 1115 72.22 -27.89 4.93
N GLU A 1116 72.92 -26.96 4.27
CA GLU A 1116 73.10 -26.77 2.81
C GLU A 1116 71.90 -26.58 1.84
N GLU A 1117 71.81 -25.40 1.20
CA GLU A 1117 72.15 -25.09 -0.22
C GLU A 1117 70.95 -25.29 -1.19
N ARG A 1118 70.59 -24.47 -2.19
CA ARG A 1118 71.26 -23.46 -3.04
C ARG A 1118 70.19 -22.73 -3.90
N TYR A 1119 70.42 -21.43 -4.17
CA TYR A 1119 70.22 -20.69 -5.47
C TYR A 1119 68.80 -20.43 -6.01
N ARG A 1120 68.47 -19.34 -6.71
CA ARG A 1120 69.03 -18.01 -7.02
C ARG A 1120 67.93 -17.23 -7.78
N ASN A 1121 67.81 -15.92 -7.50
CA ASN A 1121 67.63 -14.75 -8.40
C ASN A 1121 66.72 -14.84 -9.68
N LYS A 1122 65.95 -13.81 -10.11
CA LYS A 1122 66.38 -12.44 -10.47
C LYS A 1122 65.20 -11.56 -11.03
N ARG A 1123 65.15 -10.28 -10.60
CA ARG A 1123 64.95 -8.99 -11.34
C ARG A 1123 63.71 -8.76 -12.26
N ARG A 1124 62.90 -7.70 -12.01
CA ARG A 1124 62.92 -6.28 -12.55
C ARG A 1124 62.66 -6.21 -14.07
N SER A 1125 61.87 -5.32 -14.68
CA SER A 1125 61.20 -4.05 -14.31
C SER A 1125 60.32 -3.56 -15.48
N ASP A 1126 59.39 -2.61 -15.21
CA ASP A 1126 58.91 -1.51 -16.09
C ASP A 1126 58.08 -1.84 -17.36
N ASP A 1127 57.02 -1.15 -17.79
CA ASP A 1127 56.31 0.08 -17.41
C ASP A 1127 54.99 0.15 -18.24
N LYS A 1128 54.10 1.07 -17.87
CA LYS A 1128 52.96 1.66 -18.61
C LYS A 1128 51.54 1.18 -18.26
N ARG A 1129 50.95 1.93 -17.32
CA ARG A 1129 49.50 2.25 -17.30
C ARG A 1129 49.17 3.28 -18.39
N PRO A 1130 47.90 3.37 -18.82
CA PRO A 1130 47.07 4.45 -18.29
C PRO A 1130 45.66 4.01 -17.85
N LYS A 1131 45.13 4.79 -16.90
CA LYS A 1131 43.82 4.67 -16.26
C LYS A 1131 42.67 4.94 -17.26
N LYS A 1132 41.64 4.08 -17.27
CA LYS A 1132 40.29 4.41 -17.75
C LYS A 1132 39.23 4.02 -16.70
N LYS A 1133 38.26 4.92 -16.58
CA LYS A 1133 37.18 5.06 -15.59
C LYS A 1133 36.39 3.76 -15.34
N ARG A 1134 36.25 3.36 -14.08
CA ARG A 1134 35.28 2.33 -13.62
C ARG A 1134 33.88 2.94 -13.54
N LYS A 1135 32.95 2.39 -14.32
CA LYS A 1135 31.51 2.51 -14.10
C LYS A 1135 31.15 1.73 -12.83
N THR A 1136 30.52 2.39 -11.88
CA THR A 1136 29.82 1.79 -10.74
C THR A 1136 28.64 0.97 -11.25
N LYS A 1137 28.72 -0.36 -11.15
CA LYS A 1137 27.54 -1.23 -11.11
C LYS A 1137 26.96 -1.12 -9.70
N ARG A 1138 25.67 -0.79 -9.62
CA ARG A 1138 24.86 -0.94 -8.40
C ARG A 1138 24.62 -2.44 -8.23
N ASP A 1139 24.98 -2.96 -7.07
CA ASP A 1139 24.59 -4.29 -6.63
C ASP A 1139 23.14 -4.23 -6.16
N ASP A 1140 22.29 -5.05 -6.78
CA ASP A 1140 20.90 -5.24 -6.41
C ASP A 1140 20.82 -6.04 -5.10
N ILE A 1141 20.59 -5.33 -3.99
CA ILE A 1141 20.20 -5.93 -2.71
C ILE A 1141 18.70 -6.26 -2.82
N MET A 1142 18.41 -7.52 -3.15
CA MET A 1142 17.06 -8.08 -3.07
C MET A 1142 16.69 -8.22 -1.58
N ILE A 1143 15.81 -7.34 -1.12
CA ILE A 1143 15.18 -7.39 0.20
C ILE A 1143 14.26 -8.62 0.23
N ILE A 1144 14.69 -9.69 0.91
CA ILE A 1144 13.84 -10.85 1.23
C ILE A 1144 13.06 -10.49 2.49
N SER A 1145 11.86 -9.91 2.32
CA SER A 1145 10.91 -9.66 3.41
C SER A 1145 9.52 -10.25 3.17
N THR A 1146 9.34 -11.20 2.23
CA THR A 1146 8.00 -11.65 1.83
C THR A 1146 7.78 -13.16 1.69
N VAL A 1147 8.70 -14.02 2.16
CA VAL A 1147 8.49 -15.50 2.12
C VAL A 1147 8.42 -16.15 3.50
N THR A 1148 8.72 -15.43 4.59
CA THR A 1148 8.75 -15.98 5.95
C THR A 1148 7.50 -15.74 6.79
N GLN A 1149 6.54 -14.89 6.37
CA GLN A 1149 5.31 -14.67 7.15
C GLN A 1149 4.10 -15.51 6.72
N SER A 1150 4.05 -16.06 5.49
CA SER A 1150 2.90 -16.89 5.07
C SER A 1150 3.07 -18.40 5.34
N CYS A 1151 4.28 -18.87 5.70
CA CYS A 1151 4.53 -20.28 6.04
C CYS A 1151 4.55 -20.57 7.55
N VAL A 1152 4.50 -19.55 8.41
CA VAL A 1152 4.42 -19.76 9.88
C VAL A 1152 2.96 -19.81 10.35
N ALA A 1153 2.03 -19.15 9.64
CA ALA A 1153 0.60 -19.24 9.95
C ALA A 1153 -0.04 -20.59 9.54
N SER A 1154 0.46 -21.26 8.49
CA SER A 1154 -0.10 -22.55 8.04
C SER A 1154 0.56 -23.79 8.68
N VAL A 1155 1.74 -23.63 9.30
CA VAL A 1155 2.40 -24.73 10.02
C VAL A 1155 1.97 -24.79 11.48
N ASN A 1156 1.64 -23.67 12.12
CA ASN A 1156 1.08 -23.68 13.48
C ASN A 1156 -0.39 -24.15 13.52
N ALA A 1157 -1.16 -24.00 12.43
CA ALA A 1157 -2.50 -24.60 12.32
C ALA A 1157 -2.48 -26.11 11.99
N ARG A 1158 -1.31 -26.69 11.64
CA ARG A 1158 -1.17 -28.11 11.28
C ARG A 1158 -0.68 -29.01 12.41
N ILE A 1159 -0.51 -28.48 13.63
CA ILE A 1159 -0.17 -29.29 14.80
C ILE A 1159 -1.42 -29.66 15.63
N GLU A 1160 -2.57 -29.00 15.44
CA GLU A 1160 -3.77 -29.25 16.27
C GLU A 1160 -4.79 -30.28 15.73
N ASP A 1161 -4.77 -30.67 14.44
CA ASP A 1161 -5.86 -31.51 13.85
C ASP A 1161 -5.54 -32.97 13.50
N LYS A 1162 -4.48 -33.57 14.09
CA LYS A 1162 -4.15 -35.00 13.84
C LYS A 1162 -3.77 -35.82 15.08
N VAL A 1163 -4.42 -35.58 16.22
CA VAL A 1163 -4.31 -36.50 17.39
C VAL A 1163 -5.67 -36.85 18.01
N THR A 1164 -6.66 -37.09 17.16
CA THR A 1164 -7.83 -37.91 17.52
C THR A 1164 -8.04 -38.99 16.46
N SER A 1165 -7.18 -40.01 16.53
CA SER A 1165 -7.50 -41.42 16.24
C SER A 1165 -6.66 -42.27 17.18
#